data_AF-A0A6D2ISP9-F1
#
_entry.id   AF-A0A6D2ISP9-F1
#
_cell.length_a   1.000
_cell.length_b   1.000
_cell.length_c   1.000
_cell.angle_alpha   90.00
_cell.angle_beta   90.00
_cell.angle_gamma   90.00
#
_symmetry.space_group_name_H-M   'P 1'
#
loop_
_entity.id
_entity.type
_entity.pdbx_description
1 polymer ?
#
loop_
_entity_poly.entity_id
_entity_poly.type
_entity_poly.pdbx_seq_one_letter_code
_entity_poly.pdbx_strand_id
1 'polypeptide(L)'
;MLDLRVATPQIILNYAQLLEENSYFEDAFKVYERGVKIFKHPHVKDIWVTYLSKFVKRYGNTKMERTRELFENAVASSSDPQLYLEYAKFEEDHGLGKRAMEVYREATRKVADEKKLEVYEIYIARAAERFGVAGTREVYKEAIESSELPEKDVKTMCMRLAELERSIGEVDRARAVFRYASEFADAEVFEKWQQFEVEHGNEDTYRDMLRVKRTVTCSALSSPAPVKPLSDTPPPPPLSDKTPVIKRSRSLSDLLTPKKARIIYAHPVSLSNCLLHHLFLLCISLYLCNLNVLKLYVSLLSLSTFRSEKMARKKIREYDSKRLVKEHFKRLSGRDLPIRSVQINQETDLNELVEKEPWLSSEKLVVKPDMLFGKRGKSGLVALKLDFADVATFVKERLGKEVEMGGCKGPITTFIVEPFVPHDEEFYLNIVSDRLGCSISFSECGGIDIEENWDKVKTISVPTGSSLTAEICAPLVATLPLEIKGELEDFIQVIFTLFEDLDFTFLEMNPFALVDGKPYPLDMRGELDDTAAFKNFKKWGDIEFPMPFGRVMSSTESFIHGLDEKTSASLKFTVLNPKGRIWTMVAGGGASVIYADTVGDLGYASELGNYAEYSGAPKEDEVLQYARVVIDCATANPDGKTRALVIGGGIANFTDVAATFNGIIRALREKEAKLKAARMHIYVRRGGPNYQKGLAKMRSLGDEIGVPIEVYGPEATMTGICKEAIEYITAAA
;
A
#
# COMPACT_ATOMS: atom_id res chain seq x y z
N MET A 1 -39.83 -20.24 36.50
CA MET A 1 -39.06 -19.18 37.19
C MET A 1 -39.28 -17.81 36.55
N LEU A 2 -39.04 -17.66 35.25
CA LEU A 2 -39.28 -16.39 34.54
C LEU A 2 -40.77 -16.00 34.51
N ASP A 3 -41.67 -16.95 34.21
CA ASP A 3 -43.12 -16.71 34.22
C ASP A 3 -43.70 -16.44 35.62
N LEU A 4 -42.96 -16.83 36.66
CA LEU A 4 -43.33 -16.62 38.07
C LEU A 4 -42.75 -15.30 38.63
N ARG A 5 -42.01 -14.51 37.83
CA ARG A 5 -41.33 -13.26 38.22
C ARG A 5 -40.36 -13.37 39.42
N VAL A 6 -39.84 -14.56 39.72
CA VAL A 6 -38.91 -14.81 40.85
C VAL A 6 -37.43 -14.72 40.43
N ALA A 7 -37.15 -14.67 39.12
CA ALA A 7 -35.78 -14.62 38.62
C ALA A 7 -35.16 -13.23 38.81
N THR A 8 -33.93 -13.17 39.31
CA THR A 8 -33.09 -11.97 39.31
C THR A 8 -32.15 -11.98 38.10
N PRO A 9 -31.63 -10.82 37.66
CA PRO A 9 -30.63 -10.74 36.58
C PRO A 9 -29.43 -11.67 36.82
N GLN A 10 -28.97 -11.77 38.06
CA GLN A 10 -27.88 -12.65 38.46
C GLN A 10 -28.19 -14.14 38.25
N ILE A 11 -29.43 -14.57 38.47
CA ILE A 11 -29.85 -15.97 38.24
C ILE A 11 -29.76 -16.30 36.75
N ILE A 12 -30.10 -15.36 35.86
CA ILE A 12 -29.96 -15.55 34.41
C ILE A 12 -28.49 -15.66 34.02
N LEU A 13 -27.63 -14.78 34.53
CA LEU A 13 -26.20 -14.82 34.26
C LEU A 13 -25.57 -16.14 34.73
N ASN A 14 -25.87 -16.57 35.95
CA ASN A 14 -25.36 -17.82 36.52
C ASN A 14 -25.87 -19.06 35.76
N TYR A 15 -27.14 -19.06 35.34
CA TYR A 15 -27.71 -20.17 34.58
C TYR A 15 -27.13 -20.25 33.16
N ALA A 16 -26.93 -19.11 32.49
CA ALA A 16 -26.26 -19.09 31.19
C ALA A 16 -24.79 -19.54 31.29
N GLN A 17 -24.08 -19.16 32.37
CA GLN A 17 -22.73 -19.64 32.63
C GLN A 17 -22.68 -21.16 32.84
N LEU A 18 -23.62 -21.73 33.60
CA LEU A 18 -23.72 -23.19 33.79
C LEU A 18 -23.94 -23.92 32.46
N LEU A 19 -24.75 -23.38 31.56
CA LEU A 19 -24.98 -23.96 30.24
C LEU A 19 -23.72 -23.90 29.36
N GLU A 20 -22.94 -22.83 29.47
CA GLU A 20 -21.65 -22.70 28.77
C GLU A 20 -20.60 -23.68 29.29
N GLU A 21 -20.50 -23.89 30.61
CA GLU A 21 -19.61 -24.88 31.22
C GLU A 21 -19.90 -26.30 30.72
N ASN A 22 -21.17 -26.58 30.39
CA ASN A 22 -21.61 -27.85 29.82
C ASN A 22 -21.60 -27.86 28.26
N SER A 23 -20.98 -26.87 27.62
CA SER A 23 -20.88 -26.73 26.14
C SER A 23 -22.20 -26.53 25.38
N TYR A 24 -23.30 -26.15 26.05
CA TYR A 24 -24.60 -25.83 25.43
C TYR A 24 -24.71 -24.33 25.08
N PHE A 25 -23.89 -23.88 24.13
CA PHE A 25 -23.75 -22.46 23.79
C PHE A 25 -25.02 -21.81 23.20
N GLU A 26 -25.76 -22.52 22.33
CA GLU A 26 -26.98 -21.95 21.73
C GLU A 26 -28.11 -21.77 22.75
N ASP A 27 -28.21 -22.67 23.72
CA ASP A 27 -29.21 -22.56 24.78
C ASP A 27 -28.84 -21.48 25.80
N ALA A 28 -27.54 -21.28 26.05
CA ALA A 28 -27.06 -20.12 26.82
C ALA A 28 -27.47 -18.79 26.15
N PHE A 29 -27.33 -18.67 24.82
CA PHE A 29 -27.75 -17.46 24.10
C PHE A 29 -29.28 -17.25 24.11
N LYS A 30 -30.09 -18.31 24.01
CA LYS A 30 -31.55 -18.21 24.18
C LYS A 30 -31.94 -17.73 25.59
N VAL A 31 -31.17 -18.11 26.61
CA VAL A 31 -31.36 -17.64 27.99
C VAL A 31 -31.07 -16.15 28.10
N TYR A 32 -29.99 -15.66 27.48
CA TYR A 32 -29.69 -14.22 27.42
C TYR A 32 -30.78 -13.43 26.68
N GLU A 33 -31.24 -13.89 25.51
CA GLU A 33 -32.33 -13.25 24.74
C GLU A 33 -33.64 -13.17 25.54
N ARG A 34 -33.97 -14.22 26.30
CA ARG A 34 -35.13 -14.22 27.21
C ARG A 34 -34.94 -13.26 28.38
N GLY A 35 -33.72 -13.17 28.93
CA GLY A 35 -33.40 -12.23 30.00
C GLY A 35 -33.59 -10.77 29.58
N VAL A 36 -33.03 -10.41 28.42
CA VAL A 36 -33.15 -9.05 27.86
C VAL A 36 -34.61 -8.61 27.66
N LYS A 37 -35.50 -9.52 27.22
CA LYS A 37 -36.92 -9.21 27.01
C LYS A 37 -37.71 -8.94 28.30
N ILE A 38 -37.21 -9.43 29.44
CA ILE A 38 -37.94 -9.40 30.72
C ILE A 38 -37.46 -8.24 31.61
N PHE A 39 -36.16 -7.93 31.61
CA PHE A 39 -35.59 -6.87 32.45
C PHE A 39 -35.52 -5.53 31.74
N LYS A 40 -35.83 -4.45 32.46
CA LYS A 40 -35.66 -3.07 31.99
C LYS A 40 -34.37 -2.45 32.56
N HIS A 41 -33.92 -1.37 31.95
CA HIS A 41 -32.79 -0.57 32.44
C HIS A 41 -33.04 -0.11 33.88
N PRO A 42 -32.05 -0.16 34.81
CA PRO A 42 -30.60 -0.36 34.63
C PRO A 42 -30.10 -1.82 34.66
N HIS A 43 -30.90 -2.78 35.14
CA HIS A 43 -30.46 -4.16 35.37
C HIS A 43 -30.24 -5.00 34.10
N VAL A 44 -30.77 -4.55 32.96
CA VAL A 44 -30.56 -5.19 31.66
C VAL A 44 -29.12 -4.99 31.13
N LYS A 45 -28.39 -3.98 31.64
CA LYS A 45 -27.03 -3.64 31.21
C LYS A 45 -26.08 -4.82 31.37
N ASP A 46 -26.03 -5.41 32.55
CA ASP A 46 -25.09 -6.48 32.87
C ASP A 46 -25.36 -7.74 32.03
N ILE A 47 -26.63 -7.97 31.69
CA ILE A 47 -27.04 -9.05 30.79
C ILE A 47 -26.55 -8.77 29.36
N TRP A 48 -26.73 -7.55 28.85
CA TRP A 48 -26.27 -7.17 27.51
C TRP A 48 -24.75 -7.22 27.36
N VAL A 49 -23.99 -6.61 28.28
CA VAL A 49 -22.52 -6.59 28.22
C VAL A 49 -21.95 -8.01 28.24
N THR A 50 -22.47 -8.86 29.13
CA THR A 50 -22.04 -10.27 29.21
C THR A 50 -22.42 -11.05 27.94
N TYR A 51 -23.64 -10.84 27.43
CA TYR A 51 -24.13 -11.53 26.24
C TYR A 51 -23.31 -11.15 25.00
N LEU A 52 -23.12 -9.86 24.75
CA LEU A 52 -22.41 -9.34 23.57
C LEU A 52 -20.93 -9.73 23.59
N SER A 53 -20.25 -9.60 24.73
CA SER A 53 -18.84 -10.02 24.87
C SER A 53 -18.64 -11.49 24.49
N LYS A 54 -19.50 -12.38 25.00
CA LYS A 54 -19.41 -13.82 24.73
C LYS A 54 -19.82 -14.17 23.29
N PHE A 55 -20.81 -13.48 22.74
CA PHE A 55 -21.26 -13.69 21.37
C PHE A 55 -20.18 -13.27 20.36
N VAL A 56 -19.55 -12.10 20.55
CA VAL A 56 -18.45 -11.61 19.71
C VAL A 56 -17.25 -12.55 19.77
N LYS A 57 -16.84 -13.01 20.96
CA LYS A 57 -15.71 -13.94 21.11
C LYS A 57 -15.89 -15.24 20.32
N ARG A 58 -17.13 -15.71 20.13
CA ARG A 58 -17.43 -16.96 19.42
C ARG A 58 -17.74 -16.77 17.94
N TYR A 59 -18.47 -15.72 17.57
CA TYR A 59 -19.04 -15.54 16.23
C TYR A 59 -18.59 -14.28 15.49
N GLY A 60 -17.62 -13.53 16.02
CA GLY A 60 -17.14 -12.25 15.45
C GLY A 60 -16.78 -12.33 13.96
N ASN A 61 -16.20 -13.44 13.50
CA ASN A 61 -15.80 -13.63 12.10
C ASN A 61 -16.87 -14.26 11.19
N THR A 62 -17.84 -14.99 11.74
CA THR A 62 -18.72 -15.88 10.95
C THR A 62 -20.15 -15.38 10.79
N LYS A 63 -20.70 -14.65 11.78
CA LYS A 63 -22.12 -14.24 11.78
C LYS A 63 -22.28 -12.74 12.03
N MET A 64 -21.63 -11.93 11.19
CA MET A 64 -21.57 -10.46 11.37
C MET A 64 -22.94 -9.78 11.40
N GLU A 65 -23.87 -10.14 10.53
CA GLU A 65 -25.20 -9.50 10.46
C GLU A 65 -26.02 -9.74 11.72
N ARG A 66 -26.04 -10.99 12.21
CA ARG A 66 -26.71 -11.33 13.47
C ARG A 66 -26.08 -10.61 14.66
N THR A 67 -24.75 -10.44 14.69
CA THR A 67 -24.09 -9.65 15.72
C THR A 67 -24.52 -8.18 15.68
N ARG A 68 -24.66 -7.58 14.48
CA ARG A 68 -25.14 -6.21 14.31
C ARG A 68 -26.57 -6.03 14.81
N GLU A 69 -27.48 -6.92 14.42
CA GLU A 69 -28.87 -6.89 14.91
C GLU A 69 -28.94 -6.94 16.45
N LEU A 70 -28.05 -7.72 17.08
CA LEU A 70 -27.97 -7.77 18.54
C LEU A 70 -27.48 -6.44 19.15
N PHE A 71 -26.45 -5.81 18.56
CA PHE A 71 -25.98 -4.50 18.99
C PHE A 71 -27.02 -3.40 18.76
N GLU A 72 -27.71 -3.38 17.62
CA GLU A 72 -28.78 -2.43 17.32
C GLU A 72 -29.94 -2.57 18.32
N ASN A 73 -30.33 -3.80 18.67
CA ASN A 73 -31.33 -4.05 19.69
C ASN A 73 -30.86 -3.61 21.10
N ALA A 74 -29.59 -3.82 21.43
CA ALA A 74 -29.03 -3.39 22.71
C ALA A 74 -29.03 -1.86 22.84
N VAL A 75 -28.57 -1.18 21.78
CA VAL A 75 -28.51 0.27 21.68
C VAL A 75 -29.91 0.91 21.65
N ALA A 76 -30.89 0.28 20.99
CA ALA A 76 -32.28 0.74 21.01
C ALA A 76 -32.91 0.63 22.42
N SER A 77 -32.45 -0.32 23.23
CA SER A 77 -32.98 -0.57 24.57
C SER A 77 -32.37 0.31 25.67
N SER A 78 -31.21 0.92 25.44
CA SER A 78 -30.53 1.76 26.43
C SER A 78 -29.54 2.75 25.82
N SER A 79 -29.55 3.99 26.30
CA SER A 79 -28.64 5.08 25.87
C SER A 79 -27.27 5.07 26.60
N ASP A 80 -26.76 3.91 26.99
CA ASP A 80 -25.49 3.82 27.74
C ASP A 80 -24.28 3.92 26.77
N PRO A 81 -23.34 4.86 27.00
CA PRO A 81 -22.14 5.01 26.17
C PRO A 81 -21.33 3.73 25.99
N GLN A 82 -21.28 2.87 27.01
CA GLN A 82 -20.44 1.67 26.98
C GLN A 82 -20.86 0.69 25.87
N LEU A 83 -22.16 0.54 25.61
CA LEU A 83 -22.66 -0.35 24.57
C LEU A 83 -22.31 0.15 23.16
N TYR A 84 -22.33 1.47 22.96
CA TYR A 84 -21.91 2.09 21.71
C TYR A 84 -20.41 1.91 21.47
N LEU A 85 -19.58 2.07 22.51
CA LEU A 85 -18.14 1.85 22.40
C LEU A 85 -17.80 0.39 22.08
N GLU A 86 -18.50 -0.56 22.68
CA GLU A 86 -18.35 -1.99 22.37
C GLU A 86 -18.80 -2.31 20.94
N TYR A 87 -19.88 -1.69 20.45
CA TYR A 87 -20.35 -1.86 19.07
C TYR A 87 -19.35 -1.28 18.05
N ALA A 88 -18.86 -0.06 18.30
CA ALA A 88 -17.87 0.57 17.43
C ALA A 88 -16.57 -0.24 17.38
N LYS A 89 -16.11 -0.77 18.52
CA LYS A 89 -14.95 -1.68 18.58
C LYS A 89 -15.18 -2.97 17.77
N PHE A 90 -16.38 -3.53 17.83
CA PHE A 90 -16.72 -4.69 16.99
C PHE A 90 -16.62 -4.38 15.49
N GLU A 91 -17.18 -3.25 15.03
CA GLU A 91 -17.06 -2.82 13.63
C GLU A 91 -15.63 -2.41 13.25
N GLU A 92 -14.82 -1.97 14.20
CA GLU A 92 -13.39 -1.72 13.99
C GLU A 92 -12.60 -3.01 13.76
N ASP A 93 -12.82 -4.03 14.59
CA ASP A 93 -12.07 -5.29 14.56
C ASP A 93 -12.52 -6.22 13.42
N HIS A 94 -13.81 -6.25 13.12
CA HIS A 94 -14.42 -7.24 12.20
C HIS A 94 -15.19 -6.61 11.04
N GLY A 95 -15.54 -5.32 11.14
CA GLY A 95 -16.43 -4.63 10.22
C GLY A 95 -15.72 -3.64 9.29
N LEU A 96 -16.49 -2.65 8.83
CA LEU A 96 -15.98 -1.58 7.97
C LEU A 96 -15.72 -0.33 8.83
N GLY A 97 -14.52 0.24 8.74
CA GLY A 97 -14.16 1.42 9.53
C GLY A 97 -15.12 2.61 9.36
N LYS A 98 -15.77 2.77 8.19
CA LYS A 98 -16.78 3.82 7.98
C LYS A 98 -18.01 3.65 8.86
N ARG A 99 -18.48 2.41 9.05
CA ARG A 99 -19.63 2.11 9.93
C ARG A 99 -19.27 2.32 11.39
N ALA A 100 -18.05 1.97 11.80
CA ALA A 100 -17.59 2.30 13.15
C ALA A 100 -17.70 3.81 13.45
N MET A 101 -17.36 4.67 12.48
CA MET A 101 -17.52 6.12 12.62
C MET A 101 -18.99 6.56 12.68
N GLU A 102 -19.89 5.91 11.93
CA GLU A 102 -21.34 6.15 12.03
C GLU A 102 -21.88 5.77 13.42
N VAL A 103 -21.40 4.66 14.00
CA VAL A 103 -21.78 4.24 15.36
C VAL A 103 -21.28 5.25 16.41
N TYR A 104 -20.04 5.75 16.29
CA TYR A 104 -19.55 6.82 17.16
C TYR A 104 -20.38 8.11 17.02
N ARG A 105 -20.74 8.50 15.79
CA ARG A 105 -21.62 9.65 15.53
C ARG A 105 -23.03 9.45 16.11
N GLU A 106 -23.57 8.24 16.05
CA GLU A 106 -24.87 7.96 16.66
C GLU A 106 -24.79 8.03 18.19
N ALA A 107 -23.68 7.58 18.77
CA ALA A 107 -23.42 7.65 20.20
C ALA A 107 -23.43 9.11 20.70
N THR A 108 -22.79 10.04 19.98
CA THR A 108 -22.74 11.45 20.41
C THR A 108 -24.11 12.12 20.46
N ARG A 109 -25.07 11.68 19.62
CA ARG A 109 -26.44 12.23 19.59
C ARG A 109 -27.35 11.69 20.69
N LYS A 110 -27.19 10.41 21.06
CA LYS A 110 -28.13 9.71 21.96
C LYS A 110 -27.67 9.63 23.42
N VAL A 111 -26.39 9.87 23.69
CA VAL A 111 -25.82 9.88 25.05
C VAL A 111 -26.16 11.17 25.80
N ALA A 112 -26.30 11.09 27.12
CA ALA A 112 -26.57 12.24 28.00
C ALA A 112 -25.42 13.27 27.98
N ASP A 113 -25.75 14.54 28.14
CA ASP A 113 -24.84 15.68 27.95
C ASP A 113 -23.56 15.59 28.78
N GLU A 114 -23.61 15.01 30.00
CA GLU A 114 -22.44 14.92 30.87
C GLU A 114 -21.34 13.98 30.35
N LYS A 115 -21.68 13.01 29.49
CA LYS A 115 -20.75 12.00 28.96
C LYS A 115 -20.43 12.18 27.47
N LYS A 116 -21.04 13.17 26.82
CA LYS A 116 -20.80 13.44 25.39
C LYS A 116 -19.34 13.79 25.11
N LEU A 117 -18.69 14.56 26.00
CA LEU A 117 -17.29 14.94 25.85
C LEU A 117 -16.38 13.71 25.77
N GLU A 118 -16.53 12.75 26.69
CA GLU A 118 -15.74 11.50 26.71
C GLU A 118 -15.90 10.69 25.42
N VAL A 119 -17.13 10.63 24.87
CA VAL A 119 -17.40 9.93 23.61
C VAL A 119 -16.72 10.63 22.43
N TYR A 120 -16.75 11.96 22.37
CA TYR A 120 -16.04 12.72 21.34
C TYR A 120 -14.52 12.56 21.43
N GLU A 121 -13.93 12.49 22.63
CA GLU A 121 -12.50 12.24 22.79
C GLU A 121 -12.07 10.89 22.19
N ILE A 122 -12.84 9.85 22.46
CA ILE A 122 -12.60 8.51 21.90
C ILE A 122 -12.81 8.53 20.39
N TYR A 123 -13.88 9.18 19.90
CA TYR A 123 -14.18 9.27 18.48
C TYR A 123 -13.05 9.98 17.70
N ILE A 124 -12.53 11.09 18.23
CA ILE A 124 -11.41 11.83 17.64
C ILE A 124 -10.13 10.99 17.61
N ALA A 125 -9.78 10.33 18.73
CA ALA A 125 -8.58 9.48 18.79
C ALA A 125 -8.63 8.35 17.76
N ARG A 126 -9.80 7.70 17.61
CA ARG A 126 -10.01 6.62 16.64
C ARG A 126 -10.07 7.12 15.20
N ALA A 127 -10.67 8.29 14.96
CA ALA A 127 -10.67 8.92 13.65
C ALA A 127 -9.24 9.28 13.19
N ALA A 128 -8.40 9.77 14.11
CA ALA A 128 -6.99 10.07 13.84
C ALA A 128 -6.19 8.81 13.48
N GLU A 129 -6.37 7.71 14.22
CA GLU A 129 -5.69 6.44 13.95
C GLU A 129 -6.06 5.83 12.59
N ARG A 130 -7.34 5.89 12.18
CA ARG A 130 -7.82 5.17 10.98
C ARG A 130 -7.94 6.02 9.71
N PHE A 131 -8.32 7.29 9.83
CA PHE A 131 -8.60 8.18 8.70
C PHE A 131 -7.63 9.36 8.61
N GLY A 132 -6.72 9.49 9.58
CA GLY A 132 -5.74 10.55 9.64
C GLY A 132 -6.39 11.93 9.86
N VAL A 133 -5.64 12.96 9.46
CA VAL A 133 -5.97 14.37 9.71
C VAL A 133 -7.30 14.81 9.07
N ALA A 134 -7.59 14.35 7.85
CA ALA A 134 -8.79 14.77 7.12
C ALA A 134 -10.08 14.29 7.80
N GLY A 135 -10.12 13.03 8.27
CA GLY A 135 -11.27 12.49 9.00
C GLY A 135 -11.42 13.15 10.37
N THR A 136 -10.31 13.37 11.08
CA THR A 136 -10.30 14.02 12.40
C THR A 136 -10.89 15.44 12.34
N ARG A 137 -10.57 16.20 11.28
CA ARG A 137 -11.08 17.56 11.07
C ARG A 137 -12.61 17.60 10.93
N GLU A 138 -13.18 16.66 10.19
CA GLU A 138 -14.63 16.61 9.99
C GLU A 138 -15.37 16.29 11.31
N VAL A 139 -14.77 15.44 12.16
CA VAL A 139 -15.31 15.18 13.51
C VAL A 139 -15.31 16.43 14.38
N TYR A 140 -14.21 17.21 14.37
CA TYR A 140 -14.16 18.47 15.12
C TYR A 140 -15.17 19.50 14.61
N LYS A 141 -15.33 19.65 13.29
CA LYS A 141 -16.35 20.55 12.73
C LYS A 141 -17.76 20.12 13.13
N GLU A 142 -18.07 18.83 13.01
CA GLU A 142 -19.38 18.29 13.43
C GLU A 142 -19.65 18.53 14.92
N ALA A 143 -18.63 18.37 15.78
CA ALA A 143 -18.74 18.65 17.21
C ALA A 143 -19.02 20.14 17.50
N ILE A 144 -18.43 21.05 16.72
CA ILE A 144 -18.58 22.50 16.89
C ILE A 144 -19.92 23.01 16.31
N GLU A 145 -20.32 22.53 15.14
CA GLU A 145 -21.54 22.98 14.44
C GLU A 145 -22.82 22.39 15.03
N SER A 146 -22.76 21.18 15.62
CA SER A 146 -23.97 20.45 16.04
C SER A 146 -24.76 21.13 17.16
N SER A 147 -24.26 22.16 17.84
CA SER A 147 -24.95 22.83 18.96
C SER A 147 -25.33 21.89 20.12
N GLU A 148 -24.86 20.63 20.10
CA GLU A 148 -25.27 19.53 20.98
C GLU A 148 -24.39 19.41 22.23
N LEU A 149 -23.32 20.21 22.31
CA LEU A 149 -22.37 20.26 23.43
C LEU A 149 -22.56 21.54 24.24
N PRO A 150 -22.38 21.50 25.58
CA PRO A 150 -22.31 22.70 26.41
C PRO A 150 -21.23 23.66 25.90
N GLU A 151 -21.46 24.98 26.01
CA GLU A 151 -20.54 26.02 25.52
C GLU A 151 -19.10 25.85 26.05
N LYS A 152 -18.98 25.35 27.29
CA LYS A 152 -17.70 25.01 27.93
C LYS A 152 -16.91 23.93 27.17
N ASP A 153 -17.62 22.92 26.65
CA ASP A 153 -17.01 21.76 25.97
C ASP A 153 -16.70 22.09 24.51
N VAL A 154 -17.52 22.93 23.87
CA VAL A 154 -17.24 23.50 22.53
C VAL A 154 -15.94 24.30 22.56
N LYS A 155 -15.72 25.10 23.61
CA LYS A 155 -14.45 25.82 23.82
C LYS A 155 -13.27 24.85 23.83
N THR A 156 -13.32 23.78 24.63
CA THR A 156 -12.24 22.79 24.70
C THR A 156 -11.97 22.13 23.34
N MET A 157 -13.01 21.84 22.56
CA MET A 157 -12.88 21.28 21.21
C MET A 157 -12.24 22.26 20.21
N CYS A 158 -12.64 23.54 20.23
CA CYS A 158 -12.04 24.58 19.41
C CYS A 158 -10.54 24.76 19.69
N MET A 159 -10.13 24.72 20.97
CA MET A 159 -8.72 24.82 21.34
C MET A 159 -7.89 23.64 20.82
N ARG A 160 -8.44 22.42 20.89
CA ARG A 160 -7.76 21.22 20.36
C ARG A 160 -7.70 21.21 18.84
N LEU A 161 -8.75 21.67 18.15
CA LEU A 161 -8.72 21.82 16.69
C LEU A 161 -7.66 22.84 16.24
N ALA A 162 -7.54 23.98 16.94
CA ALA A 162 -6.53 24.98 16.63
C ALA A 162 -5.09 24.43 16.84
N GLU A 163 -4.87 23.64 17.90
CA GLU A 163 -3.58 22.96 18.13
C GLU A 163 -3.28 21.89 17.07
N LEU A 164 -4.30 21.15 16.61
CA LEU A 164 -4.17 20.19 15.52
C LEU A 164 -3.77 20.89 14.21
N GLU A 165 -4.48 21.94 13.79
CA GLU A 165 -4.17 22.70 12.57
C GLU A 165 -2.77 23.35 12.65
N ARG A 166 -2.36 23.81 13.84
CA ARG A 166 -0.99 24.27 14.09
C ARG A 166 0.04 23.17 13.84
N SER A 167 -0.21 21.95 14.32
CA SER A 167 0.73 20.82 14.13
C SER A 167 0.88 20.39 12.67
N ILE A 168 -0.12 20.67 11.83
CA ILE A 168 -0.12 20.35 10.39
C ILE A 168 0.55 21.45 9.55
N GLY A 169 0.71 22.66 10.12
CA GLY A 169 1.28 23.83 9.43
C GLY A 169 0.24 24.74 8.75
N GLU A 170 -1.05 24.52 8.99
CA GLU A 170 -2.17 25.29 8.41
C GLU A 170 -2.51 26.52 9.27
N VAL A 171 -1.59 27.50 9.29
CA VAL A 171 -1.63 28.68 10.16
C VAL A 171 -2.90 29.53 9.96
N ASP A 172 -3.36 29.72 8.73
CA ASP A 172 -4.53 30.57 8.44
C ASP A 172 -5.83 29.96 8.95
N ARG A 173 -5.94 28.62 8.92
CA ARG A 173 -7.10 27.90 9.45
C ARG A 173 -7.09 27.88 10.97
N ALA A 174 -5.93 27.64 11.60
CA ALA A 174 -5.79 27.75 13.04
C ALA A 174 -6.24 29.13 13.55
N ARG A 175 -5.88 30.21 12.84
CA ARG A 175 -6.32 31.58 13.13
C ARG A 175 -7.84 31.77 13.00
N ALA A 176 -8.46 31.17 11.98
CA ALA A 176 -9.92 31.21 11.83
C ALA A 176 -10.63 30.48 12.99
N VAL A 177 -10.09 29.36 13.45
CA VAL A 177 -10.62 28.63 14.61
C VAL A 177 -10.46 29.45 15.90
N PHE A 178 -9.33 30.13 16.10
CA PHE A 178 -9.16 31.04 17.24
C PHE A 178 -10.13 32.22 17.23
N ARG A 179 -10.43 32.78 16.05
CA ARG A 179 -11.45 33.83 15.89
C ARG A 179 -12.83 33.31 16.32
N TYR A 180 -13.22 32.13 15.86
CA TYR A 180 -14.49 31.51 16.27
C TYR A 180 -14.52 31.20 17.78
N ALA A 181 -13.43 30.64 18.33
CA ALA A 181 -13.29 30.38 19.76
C ALA A 181 -13.39 31.65 20.62
N SER A 182 -13.02 32.82 20.06
CA SER A 182 -13.07 34.09 20.77
C SER A 182 -14.47 34.66 20.98
N GLU A 183 -15.48 34.18 20.24
CA GLU A 183 -16.89 34.58 20.41
C GLU A 183 -17.44 34.12 21.78
N PHE A 184 -16.87 33.05 22.35
CA PHE A 184 -17.25 32.50 23.65
C PHE A 184 -16.54 33.21 24.84
N ALA A 185 -15.82 34.31 24.58
CA ALA A 185 -15.35 35.31 25.55
C ALA A 185 -14.64 34.80 26.83
N ASP A 186 -13.54 34.05 26.70
CA ASP A 186 -12.71 33.61 27.84
C ASP A 186 -11.24 34.05 27.70
N ALA A 187 -10.63 34.47 28.81
CA ALA A 187 -9.26 35.00 28.86
C ALA A 187 -8.21 33.97 28.39
N GLU A 188 -8.44 32.68 28.67
CA GLU A 188 -7.53 31.58 28.30
C GLU A 188 -7.38 31.42 26.78
N VAL A 189 -8.44 31.66 26.00
CA VAL A 189 -8.40 31.59 24.53
C VAL A 189 -7.49 32.68 23.97
N PHE A 190 -7.59 33.89 24.53
CA PHE A 190 -6.77 35.02 24.11
C PHE A 190 -5.30 34.87 24.49
N GLU A 191 -4.98 34.23 25.62
CA GLU A 191 -3.58 33.94 26.00
C GLU A 191 -2.93 32.96 25.02
N LYS A 192 -3.62 31.87 24.68
CA LYS A 192 -3.12 30.89 23.69
C LYS A 192 -3.07 31.46 22.27
N TRP A 193 -4.04 32.29 21.88
CA TRP A 193 -4.00 32.98 20.59
C TRP A 193 -2.86 34.02 20.53
N GLN A 194 -2.57 34.71 21.63
CA GLN A 194 -1.41 35.60 21.72
C GLN A 194 -0.09 34.84 21.55
N GLN A 195 0.07 33.68 22.19
CA GLN A 195 1.25 32.82 21.99
C GLN A 195 1.36 32.35 20.53
N PHE A 196 0.25 31.97 19.91
CA PHE A 196 0.21 31.56 18.51
C PHE A 196 0.66 32.66 17.53
N GLU A 197 0.16 33.90 17.68
CA GLU A 197 0.56 35.01 16.80
C GLU A 197 2.00 35.48 17.05
N VAL A 198 2.56 35.25 18.25
CA VAL A 198 3.99 35.52 18.51
C VAL A 198 4.89 34.51 17.80
N GLU A 199 4.47 33.24 17.71
CA GLU A 199 5.24 32.19 17.05
C GLU A 199 5.10 32.20 15.51
N HIS A 200 3.90 32.51 14.98
CA HIS A 200 3.57 32.31 13.56
C HIS A 200 2.96 33.55 12.87
N GLY A 201 2.78 34.66 13.58
CA GLY A 201 2.11 35.87 13.09
C GLY A 201 3.05 36.98 12.64
N ASN A 202 2.45 38.11 12.27
CA ASN A 202 3.10 39.36 11.89
C ASN A 202 2.44 40.55 12.64
N GLU A 203 2.99 41.76 12.50
CA GLU A 203 2.50 42.92 13.26
C GLU A 203 1.02 43.24 13.00
N ASP A 204 0.55 43.03 11.77
CA ASP A 204 -0.84 43.29 11.37
C ASP A 204 -1.83 42.27 11.93
N THR A 205 -1.49 40.97 11.87
CA THR A 205 -2.32 39.89 12.44
C THR A 205 -2.40 39.97 13.96
N TYR A 206 -1.32 40.39 14.62
CA TYR A 206 -1.31 40.65 16.06
C TYR A 206 -2.21 41.84 16.44
N ARG A 207 -2.18 42.92 15.66
CA ARG A 207 -3.09 44.07 15.83
C ARG A 207 -4.55 43.68 15.63
N ASP A 208 -4.84 42.81 14.65
CA ASP A 208 -6.19 42.31 14.41
C ASP A 208 -6.71 41.43 15.55
N MET A 209 -5.87 40.57 16.14
CA MET A 209 -6.22 39.84 17.36
C MET A 209 -6.57 40.79 18.51
N LEU A 210 -5.79 41.85 18.72
CA LEU A 210 -6.09 42.86 19.76
C LEU A 210 -7.38 43.62 19.49
N ARG A 211 -7.74 43.87 18.22
CA ARG A 211 -9.03 44.46 17.83
C ARG A 211 -10.18 43.52 18.21
N VAL A 212 -10.09 42.24 17.85
CA VAL A 212 -11.09 41.23 18.20
C VAL A 212 -11.23 41.11 19.72
N LYS A 213 -10.13 41.07 20.47
CA LYS A 213 -10.12 41.06 21.93
C LYS A 213 -10.86 42.26 22.52
N ARG A 214 -10.63 43.47 22.00
CA ARG A 214 -11.35 44.68 22.44
C ARG A 214 -12.85 44.61 22.11
N THR A 215 -13.21 44.16 20.92
CA THR A 215 -14.61 44.02 20.51
C THR A 215 -15.37 43.03 21.40
N VAL A 216 -14.80 41.85 21.64
CA VAL A 216 -15.39 40.81 22.51
C VAL A 216 -15.48 41.28 23.96
N THR A 217 -14.45 41.99 24.47
CA THR A 217 -14.48 42.55 25.83
C THR A 217 -15.55 43.63 25.96
N CYS A 218 -15.72 44.48 24.94
CA CYS A 218 -16.77 45.49 24.91
C CYS A 218 -18.19 44.89 24.81
N SER A 219 -18.38 43.80 24.06
CA SER A 219 -19.68 43.11 23.97
C SER A 219 -20.03 42.32 25.23
N ALA A 220 -19.03 41.77 25.94
CA ALA A 220 -19.24 41.17 27.26
C ALA A 220 -19.66 42.22 28.32
N LEU A 221 -19.19 43.47 28.18
CA LEU A 221 -19.57 44.59 29.05
C LEU A 221 -20.97 45.16 28.77
N SER A 222 -21.59 44.85 27.63
CA SER A 222 -22.90 45.38 27.21
C SER A 222 -24.09 44.42 27.42
N SER A 223 -23.86 43.22 27.97
CA SER A 223 -24.93 42.31 28.39
C SER A 223 -25.37 42.60 29.84
N PRO A 224 -26.67 42.84 30.13
CA PRO A 224 -27.11 43.22 31.47
C PRO A 224 -27.09 42.02 32.42
N ALA A 225 -26.16 41.99 33.37
CA ALA A 225 -26.17 41.03 34.46
C ALA A 225 -27.28 41.38 35.49
N PRO A 226 -28.04 40.40 36.00
CA PRO A 226 -29.00 40.63 37.07
C PRO A 226 -28.27 40.85 38.40
N VAL A 227 -28.68 41.92 39.09
CA VAL A 227 -28.18 42.38 40.39
C VAL A 227 -28.29 41.30 41.47
N LYS A 228 -27.19 41.04 42.20
CA LYS A 228 -27.20 40.51 43.58
C LYS A 228 -26.21 41.27 44.47
N PRO A 229 -26.49 41.42 45.79
CA PRO A 229 -25.94 42.46 46.63
C PRO A 229 -24.60 42.10 47.31
N LEU A 230 -23.89 43.16 47.75
CA LEU A 230 -22.57 43.17 48.38
C LEU A 230 -22.44 42.34 49.67
N SER A 231 -21.26 41.73 49.87
CA SER A 231 -20.60 41.64 51.19
C SER A 231 -19.07 41.45 51.07
N ASP A 232 -18.37 42.44 51.63
CA ASP A 232 -17.10 42.46 52.38
C ASP A 232 -15.74 42.01 51.77
N THR A 233 -14.81 42.97 51.81
CA THR A 233 -13.40 42.99 51.37
C THR A 233 -12.45 42.39 52.45
N PRO A 234 -11.14 42.11 52.18
CA PRO A 234 -10.10 43.16 52.10
C PRO A 234 -9.01 42.93 51.00
N PRO A 235 -8.17 43.93 50.69
CA PRO A 235 -7.24 43.91 49.54
C PRO A 235 -5.89 43.24 49.84
N PRO A 236 -5.11 42.82 48.82
CA PRO A 236 -3.71 42.44 48.99
C PRO A 236 -2.78 43.67 49.09
N PRO A 237 -1.62 43.56 49.78
CA PRO A 237 -0.66 44.66 49.95
C PRO A 237 0.23 44.88 48.70
N PRO A 238 0.92 46.03 48.59
CA PRO A 238 1.50 46.51 47.34
C PRO A 238 2.89 45.94 47.02
N LEU A 239 3.24 46.03 45.72
CA LEU A 239 4.52 45.70 45.11
C LEU A 239 5.72 46.41 45.76
N SER A 240 6.85 45.69 45.88
CA SER A 240 8.17 46.29 46.11
C SER A 240 9.14 45.93 44.97
N ASP A 241 9.62 46.97 44.31
CA ASP A 241 10.81 47.03 43.45
C ASP A 241 12.01 46.29 44.04
N LYS A 242 12.69 45.45 43.23
CA LYS A 242 14.16 45.43 43.02
C LYS A 242 14.53 44.61 41.75
N THR A 243 15.02 45.29 40.72
CA THR A 243 16.01 44.75 39.75
C THR A 243 17.43 44.89 40.35
N PRO A 244 18.52 44.43 39.70
CA PRO A 244 18.81 43.13 39.06
C PRO A 244 20.22 42.60 39.47
N VAL A 245 20.54 41.29 39.43
CA VAL A 245 21.95 40.84 39.32
C VAL A 245 22.08 39.52 38.55
N ILE A 246 22.84 39.56 37.47
CA ILE A 246 23.34 38.44 36.68
C ILE A 246 24.54 37.80 37.41
N LYS A 247 24.55 36.47 37.58
CA LYS A 247 25.79 35.68 37.71
C LYS A 247 25.73 34.42 36.86
N ARG A 248 26.79 34.23 36.07
CA ARG A 248 27.00 33.16 35.08
C ARG A 248 27.33 31.80 35.72
N SER A 249 27.04 30.77 34.91
CA SER A 249 27.65 29.44 34.78
C SER A 249 27.46 28.40 35.90
N ARG A 250 26.81 27.29 35.54
CA ARG A 250 27.41 25.95 35.47
C ARG A 250 26.51 25.00 34.65
N SER A 251 27.12 24.31 33.70
CA SER A 251 26.60 23.14 33.00
C SER A 251 26.74 21.89 33.87
N LEU A 252 25.75 21.01 33.85
CA LEU A 252 25.81 19.57 34.17
C LEU A 252 24.53 18.98 33.53
N SER A 253 24.52 18.12 32.50
CA SER A 253 25.17 16.81 32.41
C SER A 253 25.20 16.10 33.75
N ASP A 254 24.02 15.83 34.32
CA ASP A 254 23.79 14.82 35.36
C ASP A 254 22.29 14.77 35.68
N LEU A 255 21.50 13.99 34.93
CA LEU A 255 20.23 13.39 35.38
C LEU A 255 19.59 12.52 34.27
N LEU A 256 20.30 11.46 33.89
CA LEU A 256 19.70 10.27 33.28
C LEU A 256 20.33 9.06 33.97
N THR A 257 19.54 8.33 34.76
CA THR A 257 19.54 6.84 34.80
C THR A 257 18.50 6.29 35.80
N PRO A 258 18.05 5.03 35.59
CA PRO A 258 16.73 4.56 36.00
C PRO A 258 16.76 3.70 37.27
N LYS A 259 15.71 3.78 38.10
CA LYS A 259 15.56 2.92 39.27
C LYS A 259 14.94 1.56 38.92
N LYS A 260 15.72 0.52 39.19
CA LYS A 260 15.41 -0.92 39.22
C LYS A 260 14.33 -1.27 40.25
N ALA A 261 13.42 -2.17 39.90
CA ALA A 261 12.70 -3.03 40.84
C ALA A 261 13.22 -4.47 40.69
N ARG A 262 13.72 -5.04 41.80
CA ARG A 262 14.19 -6.44 41.93
C ARG A 262 13.02 -7.34 42.32
N ILE A 263 12.88 -8.49 41.67
CA ILE A 263 12.12 -9.65 42.15
C ILE A 263 13.13 -10.75 42.49
N ILE A 264 12.96 -11.36 43.67
CA ILE A 264 13.78 -12.42 44.25
C ILE A 264 13.09 -13.78 43.97
N TYR A 265 13.88 -14.79 43.59
CA TYR A 265 13.47 -16.20 43.51
C TYR A 265 13.95 -16.97 44.75
N ALA A 266 13.11 -17.85 45.32
CA ALA A 266 13.46 -19.21 45.79
C ALA A 266 12.23 -20.01 46.33
N HIS A 267 12.02 -21.19 45.73
CA HIS A 267 11.32 -22.46 46.04
C HIS A 267 10.74 -22.80 47.45
N PRO A 268 9.74 -23.72 47.59
CA PRO A 268 9.94 -25.20 47.40
C PRO A 268 8.77 -26.11 46.89
N VAL A 269 9.17 -27.20 46.19
CA VAL A 269 8.82 -28.65 46.33
C VAL A 269 7.38 -29.21 46.08
N SER A 270 7.30 -30.08 45.04
CA SER A 270 6.58 -31.38 44.86
C SER A 270 5.07 -31.56 45.12
N LEU A 271 4.33 -32.01 44.09
CA LEU A 271 3.62 -33.32 44.08
C LEU A 271 2.98 -33.72 42.72
N SER A 272 3.26 -34.96 42.33
CA SER A 272 2.47 -35.95 41.56
C SER A 272 2.29 -35.86 40.03
N ASN A 273 3.05 -36.73 39.36
CA ASN A 273 2.83 -37.34 38.05
C ASN A 273 1.60 -38.26 38.04
N CYS A 274 0.61 -38.00 37.16
CA CYS A 274 -0.24 -39.02 36.49
C CYS A 274 -1.31 -38.32 35.62
N LEU A 275 -0.93 -37.66 34.53
CA LEU A 275 -1.86 -37.24 33.47
C LEU A 275 -1.19 -36.81 32.15
N LEU A 276 0.15 -36.78 32.10
CA LEU A 276 0.89 -36.25 30.94
C LEU A 276 1.10 -37.24 29.78
N HIS A 277 0.87 -38.55 29.96
CA HIS A 277 1.15 -39.54 28.90
C HIS A 277 -0.01 -39.75 27.92
N HIS A 278 -1.27 -39.46 28.30
CA HIS A 278 -2.41 -39.61 27.39
C HIS A 278 -2.71 -38.38 26.55
N LEU A 279 -2.30 -37.17 26.98
CA LEU A 279 -2.43 -35.95 26.18
C LEU A 279 -1.35 -35.81 25.09
N PHE A 280 -0.19 -36.47 25.24
CA PHE A 280 0.91 -36.32 24.29
C PHE A 280 0.68 -37.09 22.98
N LEU A 281 -0.01 -38.24 23.04
CA LEU A 281 -0.31 -39.07 21.85
C LEU A 281 -1.48 -38.52 21.00
N LEU A 282 -2.45 -37.83 21.62
CA LEU A 282 -3.55 -37.17 20.91
C LEU A 282 -3.09 -35.88 20.20
N CYS A 283 -2.14 -35.15 20.78
CA CYS A 283 -1.53 -33.97 20.14
C CYS A 283 -0.69 -34.35 18.91
N ILE A 284 0.01 -35.49 18.90
CA ILE A 284 0.82 -35.93 17.74
C ILE A 284 -0.07 -36.38 16.56
N SER A 285 -1.21 -37.03 16.84
CA SER A 285 -2.17 -37.43 15.79
C SER A 285 -2.84 -36.23 15.12
N LEU A 286 -3.16 -35.17 15.87
CA LEU A 286 -3.77 -33.94 15.33
C LEU A 286 -2.74 -33.05 14.61
N TYR A 287 -1.47 -33.12 14.99
CA TYR A 287 -0.38 -32.39 14.31
C TYR A 287 -0.03 -33.03 12.96
N LEU A 288 0.00 -34.37 12.87
CA LEU A 288 0.30 -35.09 11.62
C LEU A 288 -0.82 -34.98 10.57
N CYS A 289 -2.08 -34.82 10.98
CA CYS A 289 -3.19 -34.65 10.03
C CYS A 289 -3.24 -33.24 9.41
N ASN A 290 -2.74 -32.22 10.12
CA ASN A 290 -2.65 -30.84 9.62
C ASN A 290 -1.45 -30.60 8.69
N LEU A 291 -0.37 -31.38 8.81
CA LEU A 291 0.82 -31.24 7.95
C LEU A 291 0.58 -31.63 6.48
N ASN A 292 -0.37 -32.54 6.21
CA ASN A 292 -0.73 -32.91 4.83
C ASN A 292 -1.68 -31.90 4.17
N VAL A 293 -2.54 -31.24 4.93
CA VAL A 293 -3.40 -30.15 4.43
C VAL A 293 -2.57 -28.88 4.19
N LEU A 294 -1.57 -28.61 5.04
CA LEU A 294 -0.64 -27.50 4.86
C LEU A 294 0.31 -27.72 3.68
N LYS A 295 0.75 -28.95 3.39
CA LYS A 295 1.54 -29.25 2.19
C LYS A 295 0.74 -29.08 0.89
N LEU A 296 -0.56 -29.36 0.90
CA LEU A 296 -1.43 -29.07 -0.26
C LEU A 296 -1.68 -27.56 -0.42
N TYR A 297 -1.85 -26.83 0.69
CA TYR A 297 -2.03 -25.38 0.66
C TYR A 297 -0.76 -24.62 0.24
N VAL A 298 0.42 -25.08 0.67
CA VAL A 298 1.71 -24.49 0.28
C VAL A 298 2.06 -24.82 -1.18
N SER A 299 1.64 -25.97 -1.71
CA SER A 299 1.82 -26.30 -3.13
C SER A 299 0.83 -25.58 -4.06
N LEU A 300 -0.34 -25.15 -3.56
CA LEU A 300 -1.30 -24.33 -4.32
C LEU A 300 -0.95 -22.82 -4.24
N LEU A 301 -0.34 -22.37 -3.14
CA LEU A 301 0.16 -20.99 -3.02
C LEU A 301 1.44 -20.71 -3.83
N SER A 302 2.12 -21.74 -4.36
CA SER A 302 3.27 -21.57 -5.26
C SER A 302 2.89 -21.36 -6.72
N LEU A 303 1.59 -21.37 -7.07
CA LEU A 303 1.09 -21.26 -8.45
C LEU A 303 0.17 -20.06 -8.70
N SER A 304 -0.03 -19.17 -7.71
CA SER A 304 -0.90 -18.00 -7.87
C SER A 304 -0.35 -16.70 -7.28
N THR A 305 0.95 -16.61 -7.00
CA THR A 305 1.59 -15.30 -6.76
C THR A 305 1.93 -14.63 -8.09
N PHE A 306 0.90 -14.21 -8.83
CA PHE A 306 1.02 -13.00 -9.63
C PHE A 306 1.17 -11.85 -8.63
N ARG A 307 2.40 -11.64 -8.14
CA ARG A 307 2.77 -10.40 -7.46
C ARG A 307 2.46 -9.31 -8.48
N SER A 308 1.43 -8.50 -8.19
CA SER A 308 1.25 -7.20 -8.81
C SER A 308 2.61 -6.51 -8.78
N GLU A 309 3.25 -6.41 -9.95
CA GLU A 309 4.47 -5.66 -10.15
C GLU A 309 4.15 -4.23 -9.70
N LYS A 310 4.67 -3.86 -8.52
CA LYS A 310 4.65 -2.47 -8.07
C LYS A 310 5.38 -1.70 -9.16
N MET A 311 4.63 -0.92 -9.93
CA MET A 311 5.04 -0.29 -11.20
C MET A 311 6.31 0.59 -11.14
N ALA A 312 6.88 0.81 -9.95
CA ALA A 312 8.13 1.54 -9.76
C ALA A 312 9.39 0.68 -9.98
N ARG A 313 9.35 -0.65 -9.78
CA ARG A 313 10.56 -1.48 -9.82
C ARG A 313 10.71 -2.12 -11.19
N LYS A 314 11.72 -1.71 -11.96
CA LYS A 314 12.01 -2.29 -13.28
C LYS A 314 13.37 -2.97 -13.30
N LYS A 315 13.37 -4.19 -13.82
CA LYS A 315 14.58 -4.96 -14.08
C LYS A 315 15.37 -4.31 -15.21
N ILE A 316 16.69 -4.33 -15.06
CA ILE A 316 17.63 -3.90 -16.08
C ILE A 316 18.50 -5.09 -16.51
N ARG A 317 19.05 -5.03 -17.71
CA ARG A 317 19.96 -6.06 -18.22
C ARG A 317 21.20 -6.15 -17.34
N GLU A 318 21.86 -7.31 -17.39
CA GLU A 318 23.12 -7.51 -16.67
C GLU A 318 24.19 -6.53 -17.16
N TYR A 319 24.24 -6.30 -18.49
CA TYR A 319 25.13 -5.30 -19.10
C TYR A 319 24.96 -3.90 -18.48
N ASP A 320 23.72 -3.42 -18.36
CA ASP A 320 23.44 -2.11 -17.77
C ASP A 320 23.78 -2.05 -16.28
N SER A 321 23.48 -3.13 -15.54
CA SER A 321 23.86 -3.24 -14.12
C SER A 321 25.38 -3.11 -13.94
N LYS A 322 26.15 -3.80 -14.78
CA LYS A 322 27.62 -3.77 -14.78
C LYS A 322 28.18 -2.42 -15.21
N ARG A 323 27.60 -1.80 -16.24
CA ARG A 323 27.96 -0.45 -16.70
C ARG A 323 27.78 0.59 -15.59
N LEU A 324 26.59 0.62 -14.97
CA LEU A 324 26.29 1.56 -13.89
C LEU A 324 27.21 1.36 -12.68
N VAL A 325 27.43 0.11 -12.28
CA VAL A 325 28.36 -0.18 -11.18
C VAL A 325 29.77 0.26 -11.52
N LYS A 326 30.30 -0.06 -12.70
CA LYS A 326 31.64 0.36 -13.11
C LYS A 326 31.83 1.88 -13.10
N GLU A 327 30.93 2.61 -13.75
CA GLU A 327 31.03 4.07 -13.91
C GLU A 327 30.89 4.79 -12.57
N HIS A 328 29.89 4.42 -11.77
CA HIS A 328 29.61 5.12 -10.53
C HIS A 328 30.46 4.63 -9.35
N PHE A 329 30.98 3.40 -9.37
CA PHE A 329 31.98 2.97 -8.40
C PHE A 329 33.26 3.81 -8.55
N LYS A 330 33.70 4.07 -9.79
CA LYS A 330 34.84 4.97 -10.05
C LYS A 330 34.55 6.39 -9.55
N ARG A 331 33.36 6.91 -9.80
CA ARG A 331 32.96 8.25 -9.36
C ARG A 331 32.92 8.38 -7.83
N LEU A 332 32.46 7.36 -7.11
CA LEU A 332 32.27 7.42 -5.66
C LEU A 332 33.54 7.07 -4.87
N SER A 333 34.29 6.06 -5.32
CA SER A 333 35.50 5.57 -4.60
C SER A 333 36.81 6.09 -5.18
N GLY A 334 36.81 6.65 -6.39
CA GLY A 334 38.04 7.00 -7.13
C GLY A 334 38.82 5.79 -7.67
N ARG A 335 38.37 4.56 -7.42
CA ARG A 335 39.01 3.31 -7.86
C ARG A 335 38.27 2.69 -9.04
N ASP A 336 39.01 2.02 -9.93
CA ASP A 336 38.44 1.30 -11.06
C ASP A 336 38.08 -0.13 -10.66
N LEU A 337 36.86 -0.57 -10.99
CA LEU A 337 36.50 -1.99 -10.98
C LEU A 337 36.86 -2.60 -12.34
N PRO A 338 37.46 -3.81 -12.37
CA PRO A 338 37.91 -4.48 -13.60
C PRO A 338 36.77 -5.07 -14.45
N ILE A 339 35.59 -4.44 -14.46
CA ILE A 339 34.41 -4.88 -15.21
C ILE A 339 34.61 -4.53 -16.70
N ARG A 340 34.57 -5.55 -17.56
CA ARG A 340 34.57 -5.42 -19.01
C ARG A 340 33.48 -6.30 -19.57
N SER A 341 32.54 -5.70 -20.28
CA SER A 341 31.40 -6.39 -20.85
C SER A 341 30.96 -5.68 -22.12
N VAL A 342 30.55 -6.46 -23.12
CA VAL A 342 29.90 -5.95 -24.34
C VAL A 342 28.59 -6.69 -24.55
N GLN A 343 27.63 -6.01 -25.18
CA GLN A 343 26.35 -6.60 -25.56
C GLN A 343 26.34 -6.89 -27.07
N ILE A 344 25.82 -8.05 -27.45
CA ILE A 344 25.64 -8.46 -28.85
C ILE A 344 24.16 -8.73 -29.10
N ASN A 345 23.61 -8.08 -30.12
CA ASN A 345 22.24 -8.24 -30.61
C ASN A 345 22.24 -8.45 -32.14
N GLN A 346 21.05 -8.50 -32.75
CA GLN A 346 20.91 -8.69 -34.21
C GLN A 346 21.49 -7.55 -35.07
N GLU A 347 21.60 -6.35 -34.51
CA GLU A 347 22.08 -5.14 -35.21
C GLU A 347 23.59 -4.92 -35.02
N THR A 348 24.25 -5.72 -34.18
CA THR A 348 25.65 -5.55 -33.82
C THR A 348 26.57 -6.05 -34.94
N ASP A 349 27.42 -5.18 -35.49
CA ASP A 349 28.54 -5.60 -36.34
C ASP A 349 29.71 -6.09 -35.47
N LEU A 350 30.04 -7.38 -35.62
CA LEU A 350 31.10 -8.01 -34.84
C LEU A 350 32.49 -7.48 -35.18
N ASN A 351 32.72 -6.97 -36.40
CA ASN A 351 34.02 -6.42 -36.80
C ASN A 351 34.25 -5.07 -36.12
N GLU A 352 33.25 -4.17 -36.18
CA GLU A 352 33.31 -2.87 -35.50
C GLU A 352 33.45 -3.04 -33.98
N LEU A 353 32.79 -4.06 -33.42
CA LEU A 353 32.87 -4.37 -32.00
C LEU A 353 34.30 -4.74 -31.57
N VAL A 354 35.02 -5.54 -32.37
CA VAL A 354 36.43 -5.91 -32.09
C VAL A 354 37.37 -4.72 -32.24
N GLU A 355 37.13 -3.84 -33.22
CA GLU A 355 37.92 -2.62 -33.39
C GLU A 355 37.78 -1.68 -32.18
N LYS A 356 36.55 -1.54 -31.67
CA LYS A 356 36.26 -0.73 -30.49
C LYS A 356 36.80 -1.34 -29.20
N GLU A 357 36.77 -2.67 -29.09
CA GLU A 357 37.12 -3.41 -27.88
C GLU A 357 38.17 -4.52 -28.18
N PRO A 358 39.47 -4.14 -28.36
CA PRO A 358 40.51 -5.07 -28.81
C PRO A 358 40.74 -6.29 -27.91
N TRP A 359 40.38 -6.17 -26.61
CA TRP A 359 40.54 -7.25 -25.63
C TRP A 359 39.70 -8.49 -25.97
N LEU A 360 38.65 -8.34 -26.78
CA LEU A 360 37.84 -9.46 -27.27
C LEU A 360 38.69 -10.47 -28.05
N SER A 361 39.75 -10.04 -28.74
CA SER A 361 40.61 -10.92 -29.54
C SER A 361 41.81 -11.47 -28.78
N SER A 362 42.19 -10.88 -27.64
CA SER A 362 43.41 -11.24 -26.92
C SER A 362 43.18 -12.17 -25.72
N GLU A 363 41.95 -12.23 -25.21
CA GLU A 363 41.63 -12.94 -23.97
C GLU A 363 40.60 -14.05 -24.21
N LYS A 364 40.56 -15.03 -23.31
CA LYS A 364 39.48 -16.03 -23.28
C LYS A 364 38.20 -15.36 -22.78
N LEU A 365 37.07 -15.76 -23.34
CA LEU A 365 35.78 -15.12 -23.15
C LEU A 365 34.74 -16.05 -22.53
N VAL A 366 33.71 -15.43 -21.98
CA VAL A 366 32.45 -16.01 -21.53
C VAL A 366 31.33 -15.35 -22.32
N VAL A 367 30.39 -16.15 -22.82
CA VAL A 367 29.19 -15.67 -23.49
C VAL A 367 27.95 -16.28 -22.86
N LYS A 368 26.95 -15.45 -22.59
CA LYS A 368 25.68 -15.84 -21.99
C LYS A 368 24.53 -14.95 -22.47
N PRO A 369 23.29 -15.46 -22.57
CA PRO A 369 22.12 -14.64 -22.85
C PRO A 369 21.87 -13.58 -21.76
N ASP A 370 21.50 -12.38 -22.19
CA ASP A 370 21.22 -11.23 -21.33
C ASP A 370 19.76 -10.77 -21.49
N MET A 371 18.85 -11.58 -20.95
CA MET A 371 17.41 -11.48 -21.20
C MET A 371 16.56 -11.71 -19.94
N LEU A 372 17.07 -11.27 -18.78
CA LEU A 372 16.37 -11.27 -17.49
C LEU A 372 15.87 -12.63 -16.95
N PHE A 373 16.41 -13.75 -17.43
CA PHE A 373 16.13 -15.07 -16.86
C PHE A 373 17.35 -15.66 -16.14
N GLY A 374 17.10 -16.31 -15.01
CA GLY A 374 18.12 -16.96 -14.19
C GLY A 374 18.48 -18.38 -14.66
N LYS A 375 19.33 -19.06 -13.89
CA LYS A 375 19.71 -20.47 -14.06
C LYS A 375 20.31 -20.82 -15.44
N ARG A 376 20.92 -19.82 -16.10
CA ARG A 376 21.57 -19.93 -17.42
C ARG A 376 22.62 -21.05 -17.49
N GLY A 377 23.43 -21.19 -16.44
CA GLY A 377 24.45 -22.25 -16.35
C GLY A 377 23.83 -23.66 -16.32
N LYS A 378 22.77 -23.87 -15.53
CA LYS A 378 22.06 -25.16 -15.44
C LYS A 378 21.35 -25.52 -16.75
N SER A 379 20.98 -24.52 -17.57
CA SER A 379 20.34 -24.72 -18.88
C SER A 379 21.33 -24.86 -20.06
N GLY A 380 22.65 -24.89 -19.80
CA GLY A 380 23.66 -25.01 -20.87
C GLY A 380 23.72 -23.80 -21.81
N LEU A 381 23.22 -22.64 -21.36
CA LEU A 381 23.20 -21.39 -22.12
C LEU A 381 24.42 -20.50 -21.83
N VAL A 382 25.34 -20.96 -21.00
CA VAL A 382 26.62 -20.27 -20.72
C VAL A 382 27.74 -21.07 -21.36
N ALA A 383 28.56 -20.42 -22.19
CA ALA A 383 29.79 -21.00 -22.69
C ALA A 383 30.99 -20.26 -22.10
N LEU A 384 31.98 -21.03 -21.65
CA LEU A 384 33.15 -20.56 -20.92
C LEU A 384 34.43 -20.85 -21.72
N LYS A 385 35.47 -20.05 -21.49
CA LYS A 385 36.83 -20.22 -22.06
C LYS A 385 36.86 -20.27 -23.60
N LEU A 386 36.01 -19.48 -24.25
CA LEU A 386 35.93 -19.40 -25.71
C LEU A 386 36.87 -18.34 -26.29
N ASP A 387 37.33 -18.53 -27.52
CA ASP A 387 37.92 -17.44 -28.32
C ASP A 387 36.81 -16.64 -29.03
N PHE A 388 37.12 -15.43 -29.51
CA PHE A 388 36.12 -14.58 -30.17
C PHE A 388 35.42 -15.25 -31.36
N ALA A 389 36.16 -16.05 -32.15
CA ALA A 389 35.60 -16.81 -33.27
C ALA A 389 34.56 -17.85 -32.81
N ASP A 390 34.81 -18.50 -31.67
CA ASP A 390 33.88 -19.46 -31.07
C ASP A 390 32.66 -18.75 -30.47
N VAL A 391 32.86 -17.57 -29.86
CA VAL A 391 31.76 -16.71 -29.39
C VAL A 391 30.86 -16.30 -30.55
N ALA A 392 31.43 -15.84 -31.66
CA ALA A 392 30.67 -15.46 -32.85
C ALA A 392 29.85 -16.64 -33.40
N THR A 393 30.43 -17.84 -33.40
CA THR A 393 29.74 -19.08 -33.78
C THR A 393 28.60 -19.41 -32.80
N PHE A 394 28.87 -19.36 -31.50
CA PHE A 394 27.90 -19.63 -30.44
C PHE A 394 26.69 -18.71 -30.51
N VAL A 395 26.92 -17.40 -30.73
CA VAL A 395 25.87 -16.39 -30.89
C VAL A 395 25.08 -16.65 -32.15
N LYS A 396 25.74 -16.83 -33.31
CA LYS A 396 25.07 -17.07 -34.60
C LYS A 396 24.17 -18.31 -34.57
N GLU A 397 24.59 -19.36 -33.86
CA GLU A 397 23.80 -20.58 -33.72
C GLU A 397 22.57 -20.42 -32.83
N ARG A 398 22.55 -19.46 -31.89
CA ARG A 398 21.49 -19.35 -30.85
C ARG A 398 20.63 -18.11 -30.99
N LEU A 399 21.12 -17.07 -31.65
CA LEU A 399 20.36 -15.86 -31.92
C LEU A 399 19.11 -16.20 -32.74
N GLY A 400 17.95 -15.79 -32.24
CA GLY A 400 16.63 -16.09 -32.81
C GLY A 400 16.07 -17.47 -32.51
N LYS A 401 16.83 -18.39 -31.86
CA LYS A 401 16.27 -19.69 -31.45
C LYS A 401 15.35 -19.52 -30.25
N GLU A 402 14.18 -20.17 -30.32
CA GLU A 402 13.26 -20.25 -29.19
C GLU A 402 13.80 -21.15 -28.09
N VAL A 403 13.75 -20.67 -26.85
CA VAL A 403 14.07 -21.43 -25.64
C VAL A 403 12.94 -21.34 -24.63
N GLU A 404 12.75 -22.41 -23.86
CA GLU A 404 11.77 -22.49 -22.79
C GLU A 404 12.48 -22.37 -21.44
N MET A 405 12.13 -21.35 -20.66
CA MET A 405 12.72 -21.09 -19.34
C MET A 405 11.60 -20.75 -18.36
N GLY A 406 11.46 -21.55 -17.31
CA GLY A 406 10.48 -21.29 -16.23
C GLY A 406 9.02 -21.25 -16.69
N GLY A 407 8.67 -21.99 -17.75
CA GLY A 407 7.32 -22.02 -18.33
C GLY A 407 7.05 -20.94 -19.38
N CYS A 408 8.01 -20.04 -19.65
CA CYS A 408 7.93 -19.03 -20.70
C CYS A 408 8.75 -19.47 -21.92
N LYS A 409 8.21 -19.29 -23.13
CA LYS A 409 8.91 -19.52 -24.41
C LYS A 409 9.20 -18.20 -25.10
N GLY A 410 10.42 -18.03 -25.60
CA GLY A 410 10.79 -16.85 -26.38
C GLY A 410 12.10 -17.02 -27.15
N PRO A 411 12.32 -16.25 -28.23
CA PRO A 411 13.57 -16.27 -28.98
C PRO A 411 14.70 -15.59 -28.22
N ILE A 412 15.93 -16.09 -28.31
CA ILE A 412 17.10 -15.39 -27.75
C ILE A 412 17.49 -14.24 -28.67
N THR A 413 17.42 -12.99 -28.19
CA THR A 413 17.72 -11.78 -28.98
C THR A 413 19.02 -11.09 -28.61
N THR A 414 19.52 -11.32 -27.38
CA THR A 414 20.60 -10.51 -26.81
C THR A 414 21.54 -11.36 -25.96
N PHE A 415 22.84 -11.14 -26.13
CA PHE A 415 23.93 -11.78 -25.40
C PHE A 415 24.82 -10.75 -24.72
N ILE A 416 25.45 -11.13 -23.62
CA ILE A 416 26.56 -10.41 -22.99
C ILE A 416 27.83 -11.25 -23.13
N VAL A 417 28.93 -10.59 -23.48
CA VAL A 417 30.27 -11.20 -23.61
C VAL A 417 31.24 -10.51 -22.67
N GLU A 418 32.00 -11.31 -21.94
CA GLU A 418 32.90 -10.86 -20.86
C GLU A 418 34.20 -11.65 -20.88
N PRO A 419 35.31 -11.13 -20.32
CA PRO A 419 36.51 -11.91 -20.11
C PRO A 419 36.25 -13.11 -19.20
N PHE A 420 36.86 -14.24 -19.52
CA PHE A 420 36.94 -15.38 -18.62
C PHE A 420 37.92 -15.08 -17.49
N VAL A 421 37.42 -15.11 -16.26
CA VAL A 421 38.22 -14.88 -15.05
C VAL A 421 38.49 -16.22 -14.37
N PRO A 422 39.74 -16.71 -14.34
CA PRO A 422 40.11 -17.84 -13.49
C PRO A 422 40.00 -17.44 -12.02
N HIS A 423 39.28 -18.22 -11.22
CA HIS A 423 39.10 -17.98 -9.78
C HIS A 423 38.79 -19.29 -9.06
N ASP A 424 39.09 -19.32 -7.76
CA ASP A 424 38.84 -20.48 -6.88
C ASP A 424 37.74 -20.20 -5.85
N GLU A 425 37.46 -18.93 -5.56
CA GLU A 425 36.49 -18.49 -4.55
C GLU A 425 35.38 -17.65 -5.18
N GLU A 426 34.15 -17.91 -4.77
CA GLU A 426 32.94 -17.20 -5.20
C GLU A 426 32.18 -16.69 -3.98
N PHE A 427 31.83 -15.41 -4.01
CA PHE A 427 31.09 -14.71 -2.97
C PHE A 427 29.70 -14.33 -3.48
N TYR A 428 28.79 -14.08 -2.53
CA TYR A 428 27.44 -13.62 -2.78
C TYR A 428 27.19 -12.29 -2.07
N LEU A 429 26.63 -11.32 -2.80
CA LEU A 429 26.16 -10.05 -2.24
C LEU A 429 24.78 -9.73 -2.80
N ASN A 430 23.85 -9.35 -1.93
CA ASN A 430 22.51 -8.92 -2.31
C ASN A 430 22.06 -7.73 -1.46
N ILE A 431 21.48 -6.71 -2.10
CA ILE A 431 20.92 -5.52 -1.47
C ILE A 431 19.48 -5.36 -1.96
N VAL A 432 18.54 -5.28 -1.02
CA VAL A 432 17.11 -5.14 -1.31
C VAL A 432 16.54 -3.95 -0.57
N SER A 433 15.78 -3.12 -1.28
CA SER A 433 15.02 -2.02 -0.69
C SER A 433 13.70 -2.53 -0.09
N ASP A 434 13.54 -2.30 1.21
CA ASP A 434 12.37 -2.63 2.02
C ASP A 434 11.65 -1.34 2.48
N ARG A 435 10.49 -1.51 3.14
CA ARG A 435 9.68 -0.35 3.61
C ARG A 435 10.39 0.52 4.64
N LEU A 436 11.21 -0.08 5.51
CA LEU A 436 11.83 0.59 6.67
C LEU A 436 13.34 0.82 6.49
N GLY A 437 13.89 0.50 5.32
CA GLY A 437 15.32 0.54 5.08
C GLY A 437 15.75 -0.40 3.96
N CYS A 438 17.00 -0.85 4.02
CA CYS A 438 17.59 -1.77 3.06
C CYS A 438 18.15 -3.00 3.77
N SER A 439 17.92 -4.17 3.21
CA SER A 439 18.49 -5.42 3.69
C SER A 439 19.71 -5.78 2.85
N ILE A 440 20.87 -5.98 3.50
CA ILE A 440 22.13 -6.37 2.85
C ILE A 440 22.45 -7.80 3.28
N SER A 441 22.61 -8.70 2.31
CA SER A 441 22.95 -10.09 2.54
C SER A 441 24.29 -10.44 1.91
N PHE A 442 25.13 -11.18 2.63
CA PHE A 442 26.47 -11.57 2.20
C PHE A 442 26.76 -13.03 2.57
N SER A 443 27.48 -13.75 1.70
CA SER A 443 27.98 -15.11 1.96
C SER A 443 29.33 -15.34 1.29
N GLU A 444 30.19 -16.13 1.96
CA GLU A 444 31.48 -16.63 1.46
C GLU A 444 31.32 -17.84 0.52
N CYS A 445 30.12 -18.41 0.43
CA CYS A 445 29.82 -19.54 -0.46
C CYS A 445 28.80 -19.09 -1.50
N GLY A 446 29.24 -18.32 -2.51
CA GLY A 446 28.42 -17.89 -3.65
C GLY A 446 28.25 -18.96 -4.73
N GLY A 447 27.67 -18.55 -5.86
CA GLY A 447 27.65 -19.37 -7.07
C GLY A 447 26.36 -20.10 -7.37
N ILE A 448 26.49 -21.15 -8.20
CA ILE A 448 25.37 -21.92 -8.76
C ILE A 448 24.56 -22.66 -7.68
N ASP A 449 25.19 -22.97 -6.54
CA ASP A 449 24.62 -23.76 -5.44
C ASP A 449 24.46 -22.95 -4.13
N ILE A 450 24.29 -21.63 -4.24
CA ILE A 450 23.92 -20.77 -3.10
C ILE A 450 22.62 -21.21 -2.43
N GLU A 451 21.66 -21.76 -3.18
CA GLU A 451 20.37 -22.25 -2.68
C GLU A 451 20.56 -23.35 -1.61
N GLU A 452 21.66 -24.12 -1.69
CA GLU A 452 22.00 -25.19 -0.75
C GLU A 452 22.78 -24.69 0.48
N ASN A 453 23.33 -23.48 0.43
CA ASN A 453 24.16 -22.85 1.47
C ASN A 453 23.48 -21.63 2.11
N TRP A 454 22.15 -21.58 2.11
CA TRP A 454 21.38 -20.44 2.61
C TRP A 454 21.59 -20.18 4.11
N ASP A 455 21.94 -21.22 4.86
CA ASP A 455 22.30 -21.17 6.27
C ASP A 455 23.58 -20.35 6.54
N LYS A 456 24.44 -20.19 5.54
CA LYS A 456 25.69 -19.40 5.62
C LYS A 456 25.50 -17.94 5.24
N VAL A 457 24.34 -17.58 4.67
CA VAL A 457 24.03 -16.20 4.29
C VAL A 457 23.76 -15.38 5.54
N LYS A 458 24.52 -14.31 5.73
CA LYS A 458 24.30 -13.34 6.80
C LYS A 458 23.57 -12.14 6.24
N THR A 459 22.58 -11.66 6.97
CA THR A 459 21.79 -10.49 6.59
C THR A 459 21.81 -9.44 7.69
N ILE A 460 22.05 -8.19 7.31
CA ILE A 460 21.90 -7.00 8.15
C ILE A 460 20.83 -6.09 7.56
N SER A 461 20.28 -5.20 8.38
CA SER A 461 19.31 -4.19 7.95
C SER A 461 19.84 -2.79 8.25
N VAL A 462 19.81 -1.92 7.25
CA VAL A 462 20.17 -0.50 7.34
C VAL A 462 18.88 0.33 7.33
N PRO A 463 18.52 1.02 8.42
CA PRO A 463 17.30 1.83 8.46
C PRO A 463 17.33 3.00 7.47
N THR A 464 16.14 3.42 7.01
CA THR A 464 16.01 4.58 6.12
C THR A 464 16.66 5.83 6.72
N GLY A 465 17.43 6.55 5.91
CA GLY A 465 18.13 7.78 6.31
C GLY A 465 19.42 7.54 7.11
N SER A 466 19.82 6.28 7.30
CA SER A 466 21.09 5.89 7.92
C SER A 466 22.08 5.43 6.86
N SER A 467 23.35 5.78 7.01
CA SER A 467 24.42 5.25 6.15
C SER A 467 24.94 3.92 6.69
N LEU A 468 25.51 3.08 5.82
CA LEU A 468 26.18 1.85 6.24
C LEU A 468 27.52 2.17 6.93
N THR A 469 27.55 2.09 8.26
CA THR A 469 28.79 2.25 9.05
C THR A 469 29.55 0.93 9.18
N ALA A 470 30.84 1.00 9.51
CA ALA A 470 31.67 -0.17 9.80
C ALA A 470 31.06 -1.07 10.89
N GLU A 471 30.43 -0.47 11.92
CA GLU A 471 29.76 -1.22 12.99
C GLU A 471 28.56 -2.03 12.49
N ILE A 472 27.78 -1.47 11.57
CA ILE A 472 26.61 -2.14 10.98
C ILE A 472 27.06 -3.21 9.97
N CYS A 473 28.17 -2.98 9.26
CA CYS A 473 28.75 -3.91 8.29
C CYS A 473 29.51 -5.08 8.95
N ALA A 474 30.06 -4.87 10.15
CA ALA A 474 30.92 -5.83 10.84
C ALA A 474 30.38 -7.28 10.90
N PRO A 475 29.08 -7.55 11.15
CA PRO A 475 28.54 -8.91 11.17
C PRO A 475 28.70 -9.67 9.84
N LEU A 476 28.65 -8.96 8.71
CA LEU A 476 28.79 -9.57 7.37
C LEU A 476 30.22 -10.06 7.16
N VAL A 477 31.20 -9.23 7.50
CA VAL A 477 32.63 -9.44 7.21
C VAL A 477 33.40 -10.10 8.36
N ALA A 478 32.73 -10.45 9.47
CA ALA A 478 33.40 -10.93 10.69
C ALA A 478 34.17 -12.25 10.53
N THR A 479 33.77 -13.11 9.59
CA THR A 479 34.36 -14.44 9.37
C THR A 479 35.44 -14.45 8.27
N LEU A 480 35.62 -13.33 7.57
CA LEU A 480 36.58 -13.22 6.48
C LEU A 480 38.02 -13.16 7.00
N PRO A 481 38.99 -13.71 6.24
CA PRO A 481 40.43 -13.50 6.48
C PRO A 481 40.79 -12.01 6.57
N LEU A 482 41.75 -11.67 7.44
CA LEU A 482 42.15 -10.28 7.72
C LEU A 482 42.70 -9.56 6.47
N GLU A 483 43.25 -10.32 5.53
CA GLU A 483 43.86 -9.83 4.29
C GLU A 483 42.83 -9.26 3.32
N ILE A 484 41.63 -9.86 3.26
CA ILE A 484 40.55 -9.46 2.32
C ILE A 484 39.42 -8.68 3.00
N LYS A 485 39.33 -8.76 4.33
CA LYS A 485 38.26 -8.15 5.11
C LYS A 485 38.10 -6.66 4.84
N GLY A 486 39.21 -5.91 4.86
CA GLY A 486 39.18 -4.45 4.66
C GLY A 486 38.70 -4.05 3.26
N GLU A 487 39.17 -4.76 2.23
CA GLU A 487 38.79 -4.49 0.84
C GLU A 487 37.31 -4.83 0.59
N LEU A 488 36.82 -5.95 1.12
CA LEU A 488 35.42 -6.36 0.99
C LEU A 488 34.48 -5.45 1.80
N GLU A 489 34.87 -5.01 2.99
CA GLU A 489 34.08 -4.07 3.79
C GLU A 489 33.91 -2.74 3.05
N ASP A 490 34.98 -2.19 2.51
CA ASP A 490 34.96 -0.94 1.74
C ASP A 490 34.17 -1.12 0.42
N PHE A 491 34.34 -2.26 -0.26
CA PHE A 491 33.54 -2.59 -1.44
C PHE A 491 32.03 -2.61 -1.13
N ILE A 492 31.59 -3.28 -0.06
CA ILE A 492 30.17 -3.33 0.33
C ILE A 492 29.65 -1.93 0.66
N GLN A 493 30.44 -1.08 1.34
CA GLN A 493 30.06 0.31 1.65
C GLN A 493 29.89 1.17 0.40
N VAL A 494 30.81 1.07 -0.56
CA VAL A 494 30.70 1.80 -1.83
C VAL A 494 29.51 1.30 -2.65
N ILE A 495 29.29 -0.02 -2.73
CA ILE A 495 28.15 -0.59 -3.45
C ILE A 495 26.82 -0.19 -2.80
N PHE A 496 26.74 -0.14 -1.47
CA PHE A 496 25.54 0.36 -0.79
C PHE A 496 25.29 1.85 -1.07
N THR A 497 26.34 2.67 -1.04
CA THR A 497 26.23 4.10 -1.39
C THR A 497 25.79 4.29 -2.84
N LEU A 498 26.29 3.45 -3.75
CA LEU A 498 25.89 3.44 -5.16
C LEU A 498 24.43 3.01 -5.32
N PHE A 499 24.00 1.99 -4.57
CA PHE A 499 22.62 1.51 -4.56
C PHE A 499 21.64 2.63 -4.20
N GLU A 500 21.95 3.41 -3.16
CA GLU A 500 21.14 4.57 -2.77
C GLU A 500 21.24 5.73 -3.77
N ASP A 501 22.44 6.06 -4.26
CA ASP A 501 22.66 7.20 -5.15
C ASP A 501 22.00 7.05 -6.53
N LEU A 502 21.83 5.82 -7.01
CA LEU A 502 21.23 5.50 -8.31
C LEU A 502 19.78 5.02 -8.21
N ASP A 503 19.19 5.01 -7.01
CA ASP A 503 17.83 4.50 -6.76
C ASP A 503 17.64 3.06 -7.26
N PHE A 504 18.60 2.19 -6.94
CA PHE A 504 18.37 0.75 -7.04
C PHE A 504 17.33 0.33 -6.01
N THR A 505 16.50 -0.62 -6.39
CA THR A 505 15.53 -1.28 -5.50
C THR A 505 15.93 -2.72 -5.20
N PHE A 506 16.76 -3.30 -6.07
CA PHE A 506 17.36 -4.62 -5.92
C PHE A 506 18.71 -4.65 -6.64
N LEU A 507 19.72 -5.23 -6.00
CA LEU A 507 21.03 -5.48 -6.60
C LEU A 507 21.59 -6.79 -6.05
N GLU A 508 21.84 -7.75 -6.92
CA GLU A 508 22.42 -9.05 -6.60
C GLU A 508 23.68 -9.28 -7.43
N MET A 509 24.76 -9.68 -6.78
CA MET A 509 26.01 -10.15 -7.38
C MET A 509 26.19 -11.61 -6.98
N ASN A 510 25.91 -12.53 -7.91
CA ASN A 510 25.95 -13.97 -7.62
C ASN A 510 26.41 -14.83 -8.81
N PRO A 511 27.71 -15.16 -8.93
CA PRO A 511 28.78 -14.87 -7.99
C PRO A 511 29.53 -13.56 -8.29
N PHE A 512 30.31 -13.10 -7.32
CA PHE A 512 31.49 -12.27 -7.59
C PHE A 512 32.73 -12.98 -7.03
N ALA A 513 33.88 -12.83 -7.69
CA ALA A 513 35.14 -13.46 -7.30
C ALA A 513 36.14 -12.42 -6.78
N LEU A 514 37.23 -12.88 -6.17
CA LEU A 514 38.39 -12.05 -5.86
C LEU A 514 39.54 -12.37 -6.82
N VAL A 515 40.04 -11.35 -7.51
CA VAL A 515 41.20 -11.44 -8.41
C VAL A 515 42.25 -10.46 -7.91
N ASP A 516 43.44 -10.96 -7.55
CA ASP A 516 44.49 -10.15 -6.93
C ASP A 516 44.00 -9.35 -5.70
N GLY A 517 43.12 -9.95 -4.91
CA GLY A 517 42.49 -9.34 -3.74
C GLY A 517 41.38 -8.33 -4.05
N LYS A 518 41.03 -8.11 -5.33
CA LYS A 518 40.00 -7.14 -5.74
C LYS A 518 38.69 -7.83 -6.15
N PRO A 519 37.52 -7.25 -5.81
CA PRO A 519 36.23 -7.81 -6.18
C PRO A 519 35.95 -7.69 -7.68
N TYR A 520 35.53 -8.81 -8.27
CA TYR A 520 35.17 -8.97 -9.67
C TYR A 520 33.74 -9.55 -9.80
N PRO A 521 32.72 -8.73 -10.10
CA PRO A 521 31.35 -9.21 -10.32
C PRO A 521 31.24 -10.08 -11.58
N LEU A 522 30.99 -11.38 -11.43
CA LEU A 522 30.88 -12.33 -12.54
C LEU A 522 29.46 -12.41 -13.08
N ASP A 523 28.46 -12.37 -12.19
CA ASP A 523 27.05 -12.25 -12.55
C ASP A 523 26.40 -11.14 -11.73
N MET A 524 25.48 -10.41 -12.35
CA MET A 524 24.76 -9.30 -11.75
C MET A 524 23.29 -9.29 -12.15
N ARG A 525 22.44 -8.94 -11.19
CA ARG A 525 21.04 -8.58 -11.43
C ARG A 525 20.73 -7.27 -10.75
N GLY A 526 20.10 -6.37 -11.49
CA GLY A 526 19.70 -5.06 -10.99
C GLY A 526 18.23 -4.76 -11.25
N GLU A 527 17.60 -4.06 -10.32
CA GLU A 527 16.31 -3.39 -10.50
C GLU A 527 16.44 -1.94 -10.07
N LEU A 528 15.94 -1.02 -10.89
CA LEU A 528 15.90 0.42 -10.60
C LEU A 528 14.47 0.87 -10.30
N ASP A 529 14.35 1.96 -9.54
CA ASP A 529 13.09 2.68 -9.40
C ASP A 529 12.84 3.55 -10.63
N ASP A 530 12.12 3.07 -11.65
CA ASP A 530 11.93 3.80 -12.91
C ASP A 530 11.31 5.19 -12.74
N THR A 531 10.57 5.42 -11.65
CA THR A 531 10.01 6.73 -11.30
C THR A 531 11.08 7.75 -10.89
N ALA A 532 12.30 7.30 -10.57
CA ALA A 532 13.46 8.13 -10.30
C ALA A 532 14.20 8.59 -11.57
N ALA A 533 13.76 8.17 -12.77
CA ALA A 533 14.41 8.53 -14.03
C ALA A 533 14.57 10.06 -14.21
N PHE A 534 13.58 10.86 -13.78
CA PHE A 534 13.64 12.32 -13.93
C PHE A 534 14.80 12.99 -13.17
N LYS A 535 15.27 12.40 -12.07
CA LYS A 535 16.43 12.89 -11.30
C LYS A 535 17.73 12.19 -11.70
N ASN A 536 17.65 10.95 -12.18
CA ASN A 536 18.80 10.13 -12.50
C ASN A 536 19.16 10.08 -13.99
N PHE A 537 18.45 10.78 -14.89
CA PHE A 537 18.69 10.72 -16.33
C PHE A 537 20.17 10.92 -16.74
N LYS A 538 20.90 11.81 -16.07
CA LYS A 538 22.34 12.02 -16.32
C LYS A 538 23.22 10.89 -15.80
N LYS A 539 22.80 10.23 -14.71
CA LYS A 539 23.54 9.14 -14.08
C LYS A 539 23.30 7.84 -14.83
N TRP A 540 22.04 7.52 -15.12
CA TRP A 540 21.68 6.29 -15.81
C TRP A 540 22.06 6.29 -17.30
N GLY A 541 22.07 7.48 -17.92
CA GLY A 541 22.24 7.62 -19.36
C GLY A 541 21.07 6.97 -20.11
N ASP A 542 21.37 6.40 -21.27
CA ASP A 542 20.39 5.69 -22.09
C ASP A 542 20.21 4.28 -21.54
N ILE A 543 19.31 4.13 -20.56
CA ILE A 543 18.96 2.84 -19.98
C ILE A 543 17.70 2.27 -20.62
N GLU A 544 17.76 0.99 -20.99
CA GLU A 544 16.63 0.24 -21.50
C GLU A 544 16.01 -0.60 -20.37
N PHE A 545 14.69 -0.58 -20.24
CA PHE A 545 13.94 -1.47 -19.35
C PHE A 545 13.32 -2.61 -20.16
N PRO A 546 14.03 -3.74 -20.33
CA PRO A 546 13.52 -4.85 -21.12
C PRO A 546 12.31 -5.51 -20.45
N MET A 547 11.42 -6.05 -21.28
CA MET A 547 10.28 -6.83 -20.82
C MET A 547 10.72 -8.18 -20.22
N PRO A 548 9.90 -8.79 -19.35
CA PRO A 548 10.13 -10.15 -18.88
C PRO A 548 10.26 -11.14 -20.05
N PHE A 549 11.14 -12.13 -19.90
CA PHE A 549 11.38 -13.14 -20.92
C PHE A 549 10.10 -13.85 -21.37
N GLY A 550 9.95 -14.01 -22.69
CA GLY A 550 8.81 -14.68 -23.32
C GLY A 550 7.65 -13.75 -23.70
N ARG A 551 7.69 -12.47 -23.29
CA ARG A 551 6.73 -11.47 -23.74
C ARG A 551 7.37 -10.54 -24.77
N VAL A 552 6.78 -10.49 -25.96
CA VAL A 552 7.11 -9.50 -26.99
C VAL A 552 5.95 -8.51 -27.05
N MET A 553 6.24 -7.22 -26.92
CA MET A 553 5.20 -6.21 -27.11
C MET A 553 4.72 -6.24 -28.55
N SER A 554 3.40 -6.22 -28.74
CA SER A 554 2.84 -5.95 -30.06
C SER A 554 3.11 -4.49 -30.46
N SER A 555 3.04 -4.18 -31.76
CA SER A 555 3.11 -2.80 -32.25
C SER A 555 2.07 -1.89 -31.60
N THR A 556 0.90 -2.43 -31.25
CA THR A 556 -0.17 -1.71 -30.54
C THR A 556 0.17 -1.45 -29.08
N GLU A 557 0.77 -2.42 -28.37
CA GLU A 557 1.24 -2.22 -26.99
C GLU A 557 2.36 -1.18 -26.94
N SER A 558 3.34 -1.25 -27.85
CA SER A 558 4.43 -0.26 -27.92
C SER A 558 3.95 1.16 -28.20
N PHE A 559 2.92 1.32 -29.04
CA PHE A 559 2.33 2.64 -29.30
C PHE A 559 1.66 3.22 -28.05
N ILE A 560 0.87 2.43 -27.30
CA ILE A 560 0.26 2.89 -26.05
C ILE A 560 1.33 3.20 -24.99
N HIS A 561 2.37 2.37 -24.90
CA HIS A 561 3.49 2.62 -23.98
C HIS A 561 4.17 3.97 -24.28
N GLY A 562 4.43 4.28 -25.54
CA GLY A 562 4.99 5.59 -25.93
C GLY A 562 4.03 6.77 -25.73
N LEU A 563 2.72 6.56 -25.64
CA LEU A 563 1.76 7.59 -25.22
C LEU A 563 1.79 7.82 -23.70
N ASP A 564 1.84 6.73 -22.94
CA ASP A 564 1.93 6.72 -21.47
C ASP A 564 3.17 7.47 -20.97
N GLU A 565 4.34 7.28 -21.59
CA GLU A 565 5.57 8.02 -21.24
C GLU A 565 5.49 9.53 -21.47
N LYS A 566 4.58 9.99 -22.33
CA LYS A 566 4.45 11.42 -22.72
C LYS A 566 3.34 12.15 -21.97
N THR A 567 2.57 11.43 -21.17
CA THR A 567 1.44 12.00 -20.42
C THR A 567 1.67 11.88 -18.91
N SER A 568 1.02 12.76 -18.15
CA SER A 568 0.95 12.65 -16.69
C SER A 568 -0.17 11.69 -16.24
N ALA A 569 -1.02 11.28 -17.17
CA ALA A 569 -2.02 10.24 -16.96
C ALA A 569 -1.35 8.84 -16.97
N SER A 570 -2.13 7.80 -16.69
CA SER A 570 -1.69 6.42 -16.85
C SER A 570 -2.51 5.78 -17.96
N LEU A 571 -1.84 5.17 -18.93
CA LEU A 571 -2.42 4.45 -20.06
C LEU A 571 -1.73 3.09 -20.18
N LYS A 572 -2.37 2.02 -19.69
CA LYS A 572 -1.85 0.65 -19.90
C LYS A 572 -2.75 -0.13 -20.84
N PHE A 573 -2.12 -0.88 -21.74
CA PHE A 573 -2.81 -1.80 -22.64
C PHE A 573 -1.97 -3.06 -22.79
N THR A 574 -2.60 -4.22 -22.69
CA THR A 574 -1.95 -5.51 -22.86
C THR A 574 -2.89 -6.47 -23.55
N VAL A 575 -2.44 -7.10 -24.64
CA VAL A 575 -3.24 -8.09 -25.35
C VAL A 575 -3.04 -9.45 -24.70
N LEU A 576 -4.13 -10.07 -24.25
CA LEU A 576 -4.11 -11.39 -23.61
C LEU A 576 -4.48 -12.48 -24.61
N ASN A 577 -5.60 -12.30 -25.31
CA ASN A 577 -6.08 -13.20 -26.34
C ASN A 577 -6.58 -12.39 -27.54
N PRO A 578 -5.82 -12.31 -28.65
CA PRO A 578 -6.27 -11.61 -29.86
C PRO A 578 -7.59 -12.11 -30.45
N LYS A 579 -8.00 -13.35 -30.13
CA LYS A 579 -9.27 -13.95 -30.55
C LYS A 579 -10.38 -13.84 -29.50
N GLY A 580 -10.11 -13.23 -28.34
CA GLY A 580 -11.08 -13.05 -27.28
C GLY A 580 -12.32 -12.28 -27.75
N ARG A 581 -13.48 -12.62 -27.21
CA ARG A 581 -14.76 -11.98 -27.53
C ARG A 581 -15.13 -10.86 -26.57
N ILE A 582 -14.53 -10.81 -25.38
CA ILE A 582 -14.75 -9.78 -24.38
C ILE A 582 -13.55 -8.84 -24.36
N TRP A 583 -13.76 -7.57 -24.69
CA TRP A 583 -12.73 -6.54 -24.64
C TRP A 583 -13.09 -5.50 -23.60
N THR A 584 -12.07 -4.92 -22.96
CA THR A 584 -12.25 -3.98 -21.86
C THR A 584 -11.57 -2.64 -22.17
N MET A 585 -12.21 -1.56 -21.76
CA MET A 585 -11.67 -0.21 -21.77
C MET A 585 -12.11 0.47 -20.47
N VAL A 586 -11.41 0.16 -19.38
CA VAL A 586 -11.81 0.52 -18.03
C VAL A 586 -11.01 1.71 -17.55
N ALA A 587 -11.65 2.68 -16.88
CA ALA A 587 -10.89 3.75 -16.25
C ALA A 587 -10.57 3.49 -14.77
N GLY A 588 -9.29 3.59 -14.43
CA GLY A 588 -8.75 3.35 -13.08
C GLY A 588 -8.11 1.97 -12.92
N GLY A 589 -6.84 1.93 -12.51
CA GLY A 589 -6.10 0.67 -12.33
C GLY A 589 -6.72 -0.32 -11.33
N GLY A 590 -7.34 0.16 -10.25
CA GLY A 590 -8.06 -0.74 -9.33
C GLY A 590 -9.34 -1.31 -9.94
N ALA A 591 -10.05 -0.50 -10.74
CA ALA A 591 -11.25 -0.96 -11.42
C ALA A 591 -10.91 -1.97 -12.51
N SER A 592 -9.89 -1.72 -13.35
CA SER A 592 -9.52 -2.62 -14.45
C SER A 592 -9.22 -4.04 -13.96
N VAL A 593 -8.55 -4.19 -12.81
CA VAL A 593 -8.33 -5.49 -12.17
C VAL A 593 -9.66 -6.14 -11.78
N ILE A 594 -10.54 -5.41 -11.07
CA ILE A 594 -11.85 -5.94 -10.65
C ILE A 594 -12.72 -6.36 -11.85
N TYR A 595 -12.70 -5.63 -12.96
CA TYR A 595 -13.41 -6.00 -14.19
C TYR A 595 -12.84 -7.30 -14.80
N ALA A 596 -11.51 -7.43 -14.87
CA ALA A 596 -10.85 -8.63 -15.36
C ALA A 596 -11.13 -9.84 -14.46
N ASP A 597 -11.01 -9.67 -13.14
CA ASP A 597 -11.31 -10.69 -12.13
C ASP A 597 -12.76 -11.15 -12.25
N THR A 598 -13.72 -10.23 -12.40
CA THR A 598 -15.14 -10.60 -12.57
C THR A 598 -15.37 -11.47 -13.80
N VAL A 599 -14.73 -11.16 -14.94
CA VAL A 599 -14.84 -11.99 -16.15
C VAL A 599 -14.22 -13.38 -15.90
N GLY A 600 -13.12 -13.43 -15.15
CA GLY A 600 -12.46 -14.67 -14.74
C GLY A 600 -13.33 -15.52 -13.79
N ASP A 601 -13.87 -14.91 -12.74
CA ASP A 601 -14.74 -15.54 -11.73
C ASP A 601 -16.03 -16.09 -12.33
N LEU A 602 -16.54 -15.44 -13.39
CA LEU A 602 -17.67 -15.94 -14.16
C LEU A 602 -17.30 -17.08 -15.13
N GLY A 603 -16.02 -17.49 -15.19
CA GLY A 603 -15.53 -18.62 -15.98
C GLY A 603 -15.10 -18.28 -17.41
N TYR A 604 -14.99 -16.99 -17.76
CA TYR A 604 -14.72 -16.53 -19.13
C TYR A 604 -13.34 -15.89 -19.30
N ALA A 605 -12.37 -16.22 -18.42
CA ALA A 605 -10.99 -15.72 -18.51
C ALA A 605 -10.35 -15.95 -19.90
N SER A 606 -10.62 -17.10 -20.53
CA SER A 606 -10.09 -17.41 -21.87
C SER A 606 -10.68 -16.56 -23.00
N GLU A 607 -11.84 -15.93 -22.78
CA GLU A 607 -12.51 -15.05 -23.74
C GLU A 607 -12.10 -13.58 -23.59
N LEU A 608 -11.33 -13.23 -22.56
CA LEU A 608 -10.85 -11.89 -22.31
C LEU A 608 -9.73 -11.53 -23.30
N GLY A 609 -9.99 -10.54 -24.15
CA GLY A 609 -9.06 -10.14 -25.21
C GLY A 609 -7.87 -9.34 -24.71
N ASN A 610 -8.06 -8.53 -23.68
CA ASN A 610 -7.06 -7.60 -23.18
C ASN A 610 -7.20 -7.29 -21.69
N TYR A 611 -6.10 -6.82 -21.11
CA TYR A 611 -6.09 -6.01 -19.90
C TYR A 611 -5.82 -4.56 -20.29
N ALA A 612 -6.66 -3.63 -19.84
CA ALA A 612 -6.62 -2.23 -20.23
C ALA A 612 -7.04 -1.31 -19.10
N GLU A 613 -6.27 -0.23 -18.91
CA GLU A 613 -6.68 0.88 -18.06
C GLU A 613 -6.30 2.24 -18.64
N TYR A 614 -7.13 3.24 -18.34
CA TYR A 614 -6.77 4.65 -18.46
C TYR A 614 -7.15 5.41 -17.18
N SER A 615 -6.24 6.19 -16.61
CA SER A 615 -6.48 6.90 -15.35
C SER A 615 -5.61 8.15 -15.19
N GLY A 616 -5.78 8.91 -14.10
CA GLY A 616 -5.03 10.16 -13.89
C GLY A 616 -5.54 11.35 -14.71
N ALA A 617 -6.81 11.32 -15.13
CA ALA A 617 -7.45 12.38 -15.93
C ALA A 617 -6.74 12.68 -17.28
N PRO A 618 -6.65 11.69 -18.19
CA PRO A 618 -6.09 11.90 -19.52
C PRO A 618 -6.92 12.89 -20.33
N LYS A 619 -6.26 13.56 -21.28
CA LYS A 619 -6.87 14.51 -22.22
C LYS A 619 -7.74 13.78 -23.23
N GLU A 620 -8.69 14.49 -23.84
CA GLU A 620 -9.60 13.94 -24.85
C GLU A 620 -8.85 13.25 -26.00
N ASP A 621 -7.80 13.89 -26.54
CA ASP A 621 -7.03 13.34 -27.67
C ASP A 621 -6.20 12.11 -27.27
N GLU A 622 -5.73 12.02 -26.02
CA GLU A 622 -5.03 10.83 -25.51
C GLU A 622 -5.99 9.64 -25.43
N VAL A 623 -7.19 9.86 -24.89
CA VAL A 623 -8.25 8.84 -24.82
C VAL A 623 -8.73 8.45 -26.22
N LEU A 624 -8.77 9.38 -27.18
CA LEU A 624 -9.09 9.08 -28.58
C LEU A 624 -8.08 8.10 -29.18
N GLN A 625 -6.77 8.36 -29.06
CA GLN A 625 -5.76 7.44 -29.59
C GLN A 625 -5.80 6.09 -28.88
N TYR A 626 -5.97 6.10 -27.56
CA TYR A 626 -6.12 4.88 -26.77
C TYR A 626 -7.33 4.04 -27.23
N ALA A 627 -8.50 4.65 -27.35
CA ALA A 627 -9.72 3.98 -27.79
C ALA A 627 -9.61 3.42 -29.21
N ARG A 628 -8.95 4.13 -30.14
CA ARG A 628 -8.69 3.63 -31.50
C ARG A 628 -7.94 2.30 -31.48
N VAL A 629 -6.87 2.21 -30.68
CA VAL A 629 -6.06 0.99 -30.56
C VAL A 629 -6.89 -0.17 -29.99
N VAL A 630 -7.65 0.08 -28.92
CA VAL A 630 -8.50 -0.95 -28.30
C VAL A 630 -9.54 -1.45 -29.31
N ILE A 631 -10.22 -0.55 -30.02
CA ILE A 631 -11.26 -0.91 -31.01
C ILE A 631 -10.65 -1.64 -32.20
N ASP A 632 -9.51 -1.20 -32.71
CA ASP A 632 -8.83 -1.89 -33.82
C ASP A 632 -8.42 -3.31 -33.43
N CYS A 633 -7.93 -3.53 -32.20
CA CYS A 633 -7.64 -4.87 -31.70
C CYS A 633 -8.92 -5.71 -31.53
N ALA A 634 -9.97 -5.13 -30.95
CA ALA A 634 -11.23 -5.82 -30.69
C ALA A 634 -11.97 -6.24 -31.97
N THR A 635 -11.68 -5.56 -33.09
CA THR A 635 -12.33 -5.76 -34.39
C THR A 635 -11.41 -6.35 -35.47
N ALA A 636 -10.18 -6.73 -35.13
CA ALA A 636 -9.17 -7.16 -36.11
C ALA A 636 -9.58 -8.39 -36.94
N ASN A 637 -10.38 -9.30 -36.39
CA ASN A 637 -10.78 -10.56 -37.02
C ASN A 637 -12.29 -10.82 -36.85
N PRO A 638 -13.14 -10.24 -37.70
CA PRO A 638 -14.58 -10.53 -37.67
C PRO A 638 -14.84 -11.98 -38.14
N ASP A 639 -15.06 -12.87 -37.18
CA ASP A 639 -15.27 -14.31 -37.38
C ASP A 639 -16.75 -14.72 -37.32
N GLY A 640 -17.67 -13.74 -37.46
CA GLY A 640 -19.12 -13.93 -37.43
C GLY A 640 -19.72 -14.16 -36.03
N LYS A 641 -18.88 -14.34 -35.02
CA LYS A 641 -19.28 -14.44 -33.60
C LYS A 641 -19.57 -13.06 -33.02
N THR A 642 -20.48 -13.02 -32.04
CA THR A 642 -20.74 -11.80 -31.28
C THR A 642 -19.59 -11.48 -30.34
N ARG A 643 -19.35 -10.18 -30.14
CA ARG A 643 -18.29 -9.64 -29.29
C ARG A 643 -18.86 -8.57 -28.37
N ALA A 644 -18.24 -8.37 -27.22
CA ALA A 644 -18.63 -7.34 -26.27
C ALA A 644 -17.45 -6.42 -25.94
N LEU A 645 -17.71 -5.11 -25.87
CA LEU A 645 -16.77 -4.09 -25.41
C LEU A 645 -17.30 -3.48 -24.10
N VAL A 646 -16.58 -3.69 -23.02
CA VAL A 646 -16.93 -3.22 -21.66
C VAL A 646 -16.17 -1.93 -21.37
N ILE A 647 -16.88 -0.80 -21.46
CA ILE A 647 -16.37 0.54 -21.14
C ILE A 647 -16.75 0.86 -19.69
N GLY A 648 -15.90 0.42 -18.78
CA GLY A 648 -16.20 0.34 -17.36
C GLY A 648 -15.50 1.37 -16.48
N GLY A 649 -15.83 1.34 -15.19
CA GLY A 649 -15.23 2.26 -14.25
C GLY A 649 -15.78 2.32 -12.84
N GLY A 650 -14.87 2.61 -11.90
CA GLY A 650 -15.24 3.20 -10.61
C GLY A 650 -15.83 4.60 -10.76
N ILE A 651 -16.34 5.15 -9.65
CA ILE A 651 -16.77 6.55 -9.61
C ILE A 651 -15.51 7.42 -9.55
N ALA A 652 -15.27 8.22 -10.60
CA ALA A 652 -14.07 9.05 -10.66
C ALA A 652 -14.13 10.18 -9.64
N ASN A 653 -13.00 10.51 -9.03
CA ASN A 653 -12.89 11.64 -8.09
C ASN A 653 -12.76 12.97 -8.84
N PHE A 654 -11.84 13.05 -9.81
CA PHE A 654 -11.47 14.30 -10.49
C PHE A 654 -11.42 14.20 -12.02
N THR A 655 -11.43 12.99 -12.60
CA THR A 655 -11.45 12.82 -14.06
C THR A 655 -12.77 13.30 -14.63
N ASP A 656 -12.73 14.23 -15.60
CA ASP A 656 -13.90 14.66 -16.34
C ASP A 656 -14.39 13.53 -17.26
N VAL A 657 -15.53 12.94 -16.89
CA VAL A 657 -16.13 11.83 -17.64
C VAL A 657 -16.64 12.30 -19.00
N ALA A 658 -17.14 13.53 -19.12
CA ALA A 658 -17.61 14.04 -20.40
C ALA A 658 -16.46 14.26 -21.40
N ALA A 659 -15.34 14.81 -20.94
CA ALA A 659 -14.16 15.01 -21.78
C ALA A 659 -13.55 13.69 -22.26
N THR A 660 -13.37 12.73 -21.35
CA THR A 660 -12.85 11.39 -21.72
C THR A 660 -13.83 10.64 -22.64
N PHE A 661 -15.14 10.74 -22.40
CA PHE A 661 -16.13 10.10 -23.26
C PHE A 661 -16.20 10.74 -24.65
N ASN A 662 -15.92 12.04 -24.82
CA ASN A 662 -15.84 12.63 -26.15
C ASN A 662 -14.79 11.92 -27.02
N GLY A 663 -13.61 11.62 -26.46
CA GLY A 663 -12.54 10.91 -27.16
C GLY A 663 -12.97 9.50 -27.57
N ILE A 664 -13.62 8.77 -26.66
CA ILE A 664 -14.18 7.44 -26.93
C ILE A 664 -15.24 7.50 -28.02
N ILE A 665 -16.20 8.43 -27.91
CA ILE A 665 -17.31 8.60 -28.86
C ILE A 665 -16.78 8.90 -30.26
N ARG A 666 -15.76 9.78 -30.37
CA ARG A 666 -15.08 10.06 -31.64
C ARG A 666 -14.46 8.79 -32.22
N ALA A 667 -13.75 7.99 -31.42
CA ALA A 667 -13.16 6.73 -31.87
C ALA A 667 -14.23 5.73 -32.35
N LEU A 668 -15.35 5.61 -31.62
CA LEU A 668 -16.45 4.72 -31.98
C LEU A 668 -17.11 5.13 -33.30
N ARG A 669 -17.33 6.43 -33.55
CA ARG A 669 -17.83 6.92 -34.86
C ARG A 669 -16.88 6.58 -35.99
N GLU A 670 -15.59 6.85 -35.82
CA GLU A 670 -14.57 6.59 -36.85
C GLU A 670 -14.48 5.10 -37.22
N LYS A 671 -14.85 4.21 -36.30
CA LYS A 671 -14.72 2.76 -36.45
C LYS A 671 -16.07 2.04 -36.59
N GLU A 672 -17.15 2.75 -36.88
CA GLU A 672 -18.51 2.21 -37.01
C GLU A 672 -18.57 0.95 -37.88
N ALA A 673 -18.03 1.01 -39.10
CA ALA A 673 -18.07 -0.11 -40.05
C ALA A 673 -17.40 -1.37 -39.49
N LYS A 674 -16.29 -1.21 -38.75
CA LYS A 674 -15.58 -2.31 -38.11
C LYS A 674 -16.37 -2.90 -36.93
N LEU A 675 -16.97 -2.05 -36.12
CA LEU A 675 -17.81 -2.46 -34.98
C LEU A 675 -19.01 -3.29 -35.44
N LYS A 676 -19.68 -2.85 -36.53
CA LYS A 676 -20.77 -3.60 -37.16
C LYS A 676 -20.31 -4.94 -37.73
N ALA A 677 -19.19 -4.95 -38.48
CA ALA A 677 -18.63 -6.18 -39.05
C ALA A 677 -18.25 -7.19 -37.96
N ALA A 678 -17.76 -6.72 -36.82
CA ALA A 678 -17.38 -7.53 -35.67
C ALA A 678 -18.57 -7.95 -34.77
N ARG A 679 -19.82 -7.56 -35.10
CA ARG A 679 -21.04 -7.79 -34.30
C ARG A 679 -20.83 -7.41 -32.83
N MET A 680 -20.26 -6.22 -32.64
CA MET A 680 -19.91 -5.71 -31.32
C MET A 680 -21.14 -5.16 -30.58
N HIS A 681 -21.25 -5.49 -29.30
CA HIS A 681 -22.16 -4.84 -28.36
C HIS A 681 -21.35 -4.11 -27.28
N ILE A 682 -21.68 -2.85 -27.02
CA ILE A 682 -20.95 -2.00 -26.09
C ILE A 682 -21.73 -1.86 -24.79
N TYR A 683 -21.07 -2.12 -23.66
CA TYR A 683 -21.64 -1.93 -22.33
C TYR A 683 -20.86 -0.84 -21.60
N VAL A 684 -21.57 0.14 -21.06
CA VAL A 684 -20.97 1.34 -20.48
C VAL A 684 -21.45 1.50 -19.05
N ARG A 685 -20.52 1.60 -18.10
CA ARG A 685 -20.84 1.97 -16.71
C ARG A 685 -19.80 2.94 -16.18
N ARG A 686 -20.23 4.16 -15.86
CA ARG A 686 -19.31 5.19 -15.33
C ARG A 686 -20.00 6.20 -14.40
N GLY A 687 -19.26 6.65 -13.40
CA GLY A 687 -19.62 7.79 -12.54
C GLY A 687 -18.44 8.75 -12.36
N GLY A 688 -18.71 9.95 -11.84
CA GLY A 688 -17.70 10.98 -11.55
C GLY A 688 -18.08 12.36 -12.11
N PRO A 689 -17.17 13.35 -12.12
CA PRO A 689 -17.44 14.68 -12.65
C PRO A 689 -18.01 14.65 -14.08
N ASN A 690 -19.10 15.40 -14.30
CA ASN A 690 -19.78 15.53 -15.60
C ASN A 690 -20.30 14.22 -16.24
N TYR A 691 -20.41 13.13 -15.47
CA TYR A 691 -20.79 11.82 -16.02
C TYR A 691 -22.16 11.82 -16.72
N GLN A 692 -23.16 12.56 -16.23
CA GLN A 692 -24.48 12.57 -16.85
C GLN A 692 -24.41 13.06 -18.30
N LYS A 693 -23.56 14.06 -18.59
CA LYS A 693 -23.34 14.57 -19.95
C LYS A 693 -22.63 13.53 -20.82
N GLY A 694 -21.61 12.87 -20.28
CA GLY A 694 -20.89 11.78 -20.97
C GLY A 694 -21.82 10.62 -21.33
N LEU A 695 -22.58 10.12 -20.36
CA LEU A 695 -23.53 9.01 -20.55
C LEU A 695 -24.65 9.38 -21.53
N ALA A 696 -25.19 10.60 -21.46
CA ALA A 696 -26.20 11.06 -22.41
C ALA A 696 -25.69 11.03 -23.86
N LYS A 697 -24.46 11.54 -24.10
CA LYS A 697 -23.85 11.49 -25.43
C LYS A 697 -23.59 10.06 -25.91
N MET A 698 -23.20 9.16 -24.99
CA MET A 698 -22.97 7.75 -25.31
C MET A 698 -24.26 7.02 -25.67
N ARG A 699 -25.39 7.35 -25.03
CA ARG A 699 -26.72 6.82 -25.41
C ARG A 699 -27.11 7.26 -26.81
N SER A 700 -27.01 8.55 -27.09
CA SER A 700 -27.33 9.09 -28.43
C SER A 700 -26.44 8.50 -29.53
N LEU A 701 -25.19 8.17 -29.21
CA LEU A 701 -24.28 7.54 -30.16
C LEU A 701 -24.80 6.18 -30.65
N GLY A 702 -25.35 5.35 -29.77
CA GLY A 702 -25.82 4.00 -30.16
C GLY A 702 -26.86 4.05 -31.27
N ASP A 703 -27.80 5.00 -31.17
CA ASP A 703 -28.81 5.27 -32.20
C ASP A 703 -28.19 5.87 -33.48
N GLU A 704 -27.19 6.76 -33.33
CA GLU A 704 -26.48 7.43 -34.43
C GLU A 704 -25.74 6.43 -35.32
N ILE A 705 -24.92 5.56 -34.72
CA ILE A 705 -24.07 4.63 -35.47
C ILE A 705 -24.73 3.27 -35.68
N GLY A 706 -25.89 2.98 -35.08
CA GLY A 706 -26.58 1.69 -35.21
C GLY A 706 -25.78 0.50 -34.65
N VAL A 707 -25.00 0.72 -33.60
CA VAL A 707 -24.31 -0.31 -32.81
C VAL A 707 -25.01 -0.34 -31.46
N PRO A 708 -25.36 -1.52 -30.90
CA PRO A 708 -26.07 -1.58 -29.62
C PRO A 708 -25.14 -1.12 -28.49
N ILE A 709 -25.59 -0.11 -27.73
CA ILE A 709 -24.88 0.47 -26.59
C ILE A 709 -25.81 0.55 -25.38
N GLU A 710 -25.48 -0.19 -24.32
CA GLU A 710 -26.18 -0.13 -23.04
C GLU A 710 -25.41 0.75 -22.05
N VAL A 711 -26.10 1.73 -21.44
CA VAL A 711 -25.43 2.82 -20.69
C VAL A 711 -26.01 3.00 -19.30
N TYR A 712 -25.18 2.71 -18.30
CA TYR A 712 -25.48 2.70 -16.88
C TYR A 712 -24.66 3.75 -16.11
N GLY A 713 -25.27 4.33 -15.08
CA GLY A 713 -24.63 5.27 -14.17
C GLY A 713 -24.16 4.62 -12.86
N PRO A 714 -23.90 5.43 -11.82
CA PRO A 714 -23.45 4.96 -10.51
C PRO A 714 -24.53 4.17 -9.74
N GLU A 715 -25.80 4.27 -10.15
CA GLU A 715 -26.92 3.49 -9.60
C GLU A 715 -26.79 1.99 -9.89
N ALA A 716 -26.10 1.60 -10.97
CA ALA A 716 -25.81 0.21 -11.28
C ALA A 716 -24.53 -0.26 -10.54
N THR A 717 -24.48 -1.56 -10.24
CA THR A 717 -23.28 -2.19 -9.71
C THR A 717 -22.12 -2.02 -10.70
N MET A 718 -20.89 -1.86 -10.21
CA MET A 718 -19.75 -1.57 -11.07
C MET A 718 -19.54 -2.69 -12.11
N THR A 719 -19.58 -3.94 -11.67
CA THR A 719 -19.24 -5.11 -12.49
C THR A 719 -20.47 -5.81 -13.08
N GLY A 720 -21.69 -5.31 -12.85
CA GLY A 720 -22.92 -5.91 -13.40
C GLY A 720 -22.89 -6.04 -14.92
N ILE A 721 -22.32 -5.04 -15.60
CA ILE A 721 -22.18 -5.02 -17.06
C ILE A 721 -21.26 -6.11 -17.62
N CYS A 722 -20.37 -6.71 -16.80
CA CYS A 722 -19.57 -7.87 -17.22
C CYS A 722 -20.46 -9.10 -17.44
N LYS A 723 -21.45 -9.28 -16.56
CA LYS A 723 -22.38 -10.40 -16.63
C LYS A 723 -23.25 -10.29 -17.89
N GLU A 724 -23.78 -9.09 -18.15
CA GLU A 724 -24.58 -8.81 -19.36
C GLU A 724 -23.76 -9.02 -20.64
N ALA A 725 -22.50 -8.56 -20.67
CA ALA A 725 -21.59 -8.81 -21.78
C ALA A 725 -21.35 -10.30 -22.04
N ILE A 726 -21.19 -11.10 -20.97
CA ILE A 726 -21.03 -12.56 -21.05
C ILE A 726 -22.32 -13.22 -21.56
N GLU A 727 -23.48 -12.83 -21.04
CA GLU A 727 -24.78 -13.32 -21.48
C GLU A 727 -24.99 -13.06 -22.98
N TYR A 728 -24.57 -11.89 -23.49
CA TYR A 728 -24.66 -11.58 -24.92
C TYR A 728 -23.78 -12.47 -25.81
N ILE A 729 -22.53 -12.72 -25.42
CA ILE A 729 -21.63 -13.56 -26.22
C ILE A 729 -21.93 -15.06 -26.12
N THR A 730 -22.73 -15.47 -25.11
CA THR A 730 -23.13 -16.85 -24.89
C THR A 730 -24.50 -17.16 -25.49
N ALA A 731 -25.45 -16.22 -25.42
CA ALA A 731 -26.77 -16.39 -26.02
C ALA A 731 -26.75 -16.47 -27.55
N ALA A 732 -25.65 -16.02 -28.17
CA ALA A 732 -25.44 -16.07 -29.62
C ALA A 732 -24.50 -17.21 -30.08
N ALA A 733 -24.00 -18.03 -29.15
CA ALA A 733 -23.26 -19.27 -29.43
C ALA A 733 -24.23 -20.45 -29.50
#